data_AF-A0A7W0VAG9-F1
#
_entry.id   AF-A0A7W0VAG9-F1
#
_cell.length_a   1.000
_cell.length_b   1.000
_cell.length_c   1.000
_cell.angle_alpha   90.00
_cell.angle_beta   90.00
_cell.angle_gamma   90.00
#
_symmetry.space_group_name_H-M   'P 1'
#
loop_
_entity.id
_entity.type
_entity.pdbx_description
1 polymer ?
#
loop_
_entity_poly.entity_id
_entity_poly.type
_entity_poly.pdbx_seq_one_letter_code
_entity_poly.pdbx_strand_id
1 'polypeptide(L)'
;MARTKTIVALAGLIALVATAQADAATYTFTPTADSQVLSDLPTTTSGSSTRLFADAYPTQQVLLRFQVANITGTVTSARLRVFVNNPSPDGPLLYRSTAPWSESTVTWNTRPPISGSGIGNLGAVYTSTWVEYGVTTTVNANGTYDFVLSGGSTDGSSYHSRETTEKPELVIVTSSTTEPTPTPTPTPTPTPTPTPTTGSTVDVTLQPASGISGTQRVNFALPLAKGRLLDPDQIRVMSGTTELPAARRELALHPDGSIRSVQIQIDTAVTAGKILTLRVGENPTTAALSMVPVTNTLVLADGTQGPKVWVRIPATWLAASGITGPQVTEASVEGTNLDAFDNVCNYASNDVNKFLTLQTSKDVWLYDRGTALYRGYARRGDQSTLASAYRETAIYRSRITGVDAATRIGVPGAADDLKYHYNQNLAIHYLLTGDDRFRESAEDIATRVMALWSSPGYAGGTDFWTERHAGFGLLAYVWARIVTDDQGAALETVSAGAVNAYISMQSMFATSYTDSTQRCFAHTPTSAGESFAGQWGCSPWMSAIVADAMDQYATETGGAAATNARSSIVKLGKVIATQGRDSSGKPYYWMGVGSLPDDVDPYHEHWGEPAYVVAMAYFHGGKTDAALKTAATQMLAGLKSYGSVPHLRSFNWQCRSAVAAPYYLK
;
A
#
# COMPACT_ATOMS: atom_id res chain seq x y z
N MET A 1 42.85 65.09 17.64
CA MET A 1 42.70 63.64 17.44
C MET A 1 41.22 63.31 17.45
N ALA A 2 40.63 63.00 16.30
CA ALA A 2 39.27 62.49 16.19
C ALA A 2 39.23 61.46 15.06
N ARG A 3 38.88 60.21 15.40
CA ARG A 3 38.54 59.13 14.47
C ARG A 3 37.07 58.82 14.70
N THR A 4 36.22 58.91 13.67
CA THR A 4 34.89 58.30 13.70
C THR A 4 34.54 57.69 12.34
N LYS A 5 33.93 56.50 12.43
CA LYS A 5 33.85 55.41 11.47
C LYS A 5 32.69 55.58 10.47
N THR A 6 32.89 55.07 9.26
CA THR A 6 31.89 54.88 8.20
C THR A 6 30.94 53.72 8.53
N ILE A 7 29.62 53.91 8.42
CA ILE A 7 28.58 52.87 8.48
C ILE A 7 28.10 52.61 7.04
N VAL A 8 28.08 51.34 6.62
CA VAL A 8 27.46 50.89 5.37
C VAL A 8 26.08 50.31 5.72
N ALA A 9 25.02 50.84 5.10
CA ALA A 9 23.65 50.34 5.24
C ALA A 9 23.35 49.30 4.14
N LEU A 10 22.84 48.14 4.52
CA LEU A 10 22.37 47.08 3.62
C LEU A 10 20.83 47.18 3.51
N ALA A 11 20.29 47.43 2.32
CA ALA A 11 18.86 47.42 2.05
C ALA A 11 18.39 46.00 1.71
N GLY A 12 17.48 45.44 2.51
CA GLY A 12 16.84 44.15 2.25
C GLY A 12 15.56 44.30 1.42
N LEU A 13 15.47 43.57 0.30
CA LEU A 13 14.30 43.48 -0.55
C LEU A 13 13.32 42.43 0.02
N ILE A 14 12.13 42.83 0.44
CA ILE A 14 11.05 41.90 0.84
C ILE A 14 10.22 41.58 -0.41
N ALA A 15 10.30 40.34 -0.91
CA ALA A 15 9.41 39.84 -1.95
C ALA A 15 8.11 39.33 -1.30
N LEU A 16 6.97 39.96 -1.63
CA LEU A 16 5.64 39.45 -1.30
C LEU A 16 5.37 38.21 -2.18
N VAL A 17 5.29 37.03 -1.59
CA VAL A 17 4.85 35.82 -2.31
C VAL A 17 3.33 35.81 -2.31
N ALA A 18 2.71 36.04 -3.47
CA ALA A 18 1.28 35.80 -3.65
C ALA A 18 1.05 34.29 -3.80
N THR A 19 0.24 33.70 -2.91
CA THR A 19 -0.14 32.28 -2.99
C THR A 19 -1.09 32.06 -4.15
N ALA A 20 -0.75 31.17 -5.09
CA ALA A 20 -1.67 30.73 -6.14
C ALA A 20 -2.83 29.96 -5.51
N GLN A 21 -4.06 30.45 -5.70
CA GLN A 21 -5.27 29.79 -5.25
C GLN A 21 -5.72 28.81 -6.34
N ALA A 22 -5.78 27.52 -6.01
CA ALA A 22 -6.38 26.53 -6.89
C ALA A 22 -7.90 26.61 -6.74
N ASP A 23 -8.60 26.96 -7.83
CA ASP A 23 -10.06 26.97 -7.84
C ASP A 23 -10.56 25.59 -8.27
N ALA A 24 -11.42 25.01 -7.44
CA ALA A 24 -12.13 23.78 -7.75
C ALA A 24 -13.51 24.12 -8.31
N ALA A 25 -13.86 23.57 -9.47
CA ALA A 25 -15.18 23.74 -10.08
C ALA A 25 -15.90 22.40 -10.18
N THR A 26 -17.17 22.37 -9.75
CA THR A 26 -18.04 21.21 -9.84
C THR A 26 -19.06 21.41 -10.96
N TYR A 27 -19.17 20.41 -11.83
CA TYR A 27 -20.13 20.33 -12.93
C TYR A 27 -21.03 19.13 -12.70
N THR A 28 -22.34 19.31 -12.88
CA THR A 28 -23.32 18.22 -12.82
C THR A 28 -24.00 18.11 -14.17
N PHE A 29 -23.91 16.93 -14.78
CA PHE A 29 -24.56 16.61 -16.05
C PHE A 29 -25.71 15.64 -15.80
N THR A 30 -26.86 15.89 -16.43
CA THR A 30 -27.97 14.95 -16.50
C THR A 30 -27.85 14.07 -17.75
N PRO A 31 -28.40 12.85 -17.77
CA PRO A 31 -28.34 12.00 -18.95
C PRO A 31 -29.05 12.69 -20.13
N THR A 32 -28.40 12.67 -21.30
CA THR A 32 -29.01 13.07 -22.57
C THR A 32 -29.92 12.00 -23.16
N ALA A 33 -29.77 10.75 -22.71
CA ALA A 33 -30.64 9.63 -23.01
C ALA A 33 -30.53 8.56 -21.91
N ASP A 34 -31.64 7.91 -21.58
CA ASP A 34 -31.70 6.69 -20.79
C ASP A 34 -32.77 5.71 -21.29
N SER A 35 -32.53 4.42 -21.11
CA SER A 35 -33.54 3.40 -21.39
C SER A 35 -33.24 2.17 -20.58
N GLN A 36 -34.19 1.24 -20.56
CA GLN A 36 -33.95 -0.13 -20.14
C GLN A 36 -34.22 -1.09 -21.30
N VAL A 37 -33.60 -2.26 -21.23
CA VAL A 37 -33.80 -3.35 -22.18
C VAL A 37 -34.03 -4.64 -21.42
N LEU A 38 -35.03 -5.41 -21.85
CA LEU A 38 -35.56 -6.56 -21.12
C LEU A 38 -35.47 -7.82 -21.97
N SER A 39 -34.80 -8.85 -21.46
CA SER A 39 -34.54 -10.09 -22.22
C SER A 39 -35.80 -10.89 -22.56
N ASP A 40 -36.82 -10.81 -21.71
CA ASP A 40 -38.12 -11.47 -21.85
C ASP A 40 -39.10 -10.68 -22.74
N LEU A 41 -38.81 -9.40 -23.00
CA LEU A 41 -39.56 -8.53 -23.91
C LEU A 41 -38.64 -7.94 -25.00
N PRO A 42 -38.05 -8.79 -25.86
CA PRO A 42 -36.85 -8.41 -26.60
C PRO A 42 -37.01 -7.36 -27.71
N THR A 43 -38.26 -7.03 -28.06
CA THR A 43 -38.63 -6.03 -29.08
C THR A 43 -39.26 -4.77 -28.48
N THR A 44 -39.38 -4.68 -27.16
CA THR A 44 -40.00 -3.54 -26.47
C THR A 44 -39.01 -2.40 -26.29
N THR A 45 -39.46 -1.15 -26.50
CA THR A 45 -38.72 0.07 -26.19
C THR A 45 -39.20 0.66 -24.86
N SER A 46 -38.33 1.36 -24.12
CA SER A 46 -38.66 1.87 -22.78
C SER A 46 -38.08 3.25 -22.45
N GLY A 47 -37.69 4.03 -23.46
CA GLY A 47 -37.07 5.35 -23.31
C GLY A 47 -37.96 6.49 -22.77
N SER A 48 -39.13 6.15 -22.20
CA SER A 48 -40.01 7.10 -21.47
C SER A 48 -40.44 6.55 -20.11
N SER A 49 -39.83 5.45 -19.65
CA SER A 49 -40.14 4.84 -18.36
C SER A 49 -39.57 5.69 -17.23
N THR A 50 -40.36 5.96 -16.19
CA THR A 50 -39.88 6.69 -15.00
C THR A 50 -39.04 5.83 -14.06
N ARG A 51 -38.86 4.53 -14.38
CA ARG A 51 -38.12 3.54 -13.60
C ARG A 51 -37.25 2.68 -14.51
N LEU A 52 -36.00 2.50 -14.12
CA LEU A 52 -34.99 1.75 -14.86
C LEU A 52 -34.60 0.51 -14.04
N PHE A 53 -34.88 -0.68 -14.55
CA PHE A 53 -34.65 -1.95 -13.85
C PHE A 53 -33.32 -2.60 -14.27
N ALA A 54 -32.61 -3.15 -13.28
CA ALA A 54 -31.42 -3.97 -13.48
C ALA A 54 -31.56 -5.30 -12.71
N ASP A 55 -31.61 -6.40 -13.45
CA ASP A 55 -31.92 -7.74 -12.92
C ASP A 55 -31.14 -8.80 -13.71
N ALA A 56 -30.79 -9.91 -13.07
CA ALA A 56 -30.18 -11.07 -13.70
C ALA A 56 -31.23 -12.00 -14.35
N TYR A 57 -32.47 -12.09 -13.84
CA TYR A 57 -33.49 -13.01 -14.36
C TYR A 57 -34.96 -12.54 -14.20
N PRO A 58 -35.71 -12.32 -15.31
CA PRO A 58 -35.19 -12.17 -16.67
C PRO A 58 -34.19 -11.01 -16.71
N THR A 59 -33.14 -11.15 -17.53
CA THR A 59 -32.07 -10.15 -17.54
C THR A 59 -32.60 -8.80 -18.00
N GLN A 60 -32.33 -7.78 -17.20
CA GLN A 60 -32.69 -6.38 -17.46
C GLN A 60 -31.45 -5.51 -17.32
N GLN A 61 -31.24 -4.61 -18.27
CA GLN A 61 -30.11 -3.69 -18.29
C GLN A 61 -30.59 -2.26 -18.43
N VAL A 62 -29.96 -1.35 -17.68
CA VAL A 62 -30.15 0.09 -17.80
C VAL A 62 -29.07 0.66 -18.71
N LEU A 63 -29.45 1.54 -19.63
CA LEU A 63 -28.57 2.27 -20.53
C LEU A 63 -28.62 3.75 -20.16
N LEU A 64 -27.47 4.40 -19.99
CA LEU A 64 -27.37 5.83 -19.67
C LEU A 64 -26.35 6.49 -20.60
N ARG A 65 -26.70 7.63 -21.20
CA ARG A 65 -25.80 8.47 -22.02
C ARG A 65 -25.66 9.84 -21.42
N PHE A 66 -24.42 10.29 -21.23
CA PHE A 66 -24.10 11.66 -20.82
C PHE A 66 -23.29 12.39 -21.88
N GLN A 67 -23.61 13.66 -22.10
CA GLN A 67 -22.79 14.57 -22.90
C GLN A 67 -22.06 15.53 -21.96
N VAL A 68 -20.76 15.33 -21.81
CA VAL A 68 -19.89 16.19 -21.01
C VAL A 68 -19.33 17.26 -21.93
N ALA A 69 -19.65 18.52 -21.66
CA ALA A 69 -19.19 19.67 -22.42
C ALA A 69 -18.87 20.84 -21.50
N ASN A 70 -17.97 21.71 -21.96
CA ASN A 70 -17.61 22.96 -21.27
C ASN A 70 -16.99 22.79 -19.87
N ILE A 71 -16.43 21.61 -19.54
CA ILE A 71 -15.59 21.51 -18.35
C ILE A 71 -14.24 22.18 -18.64
N THR A 72 -13.79 23.01 -17.71
CA THR A 72 -12.47 23.66 -17.75
C THR A 72 -11.65 23.26 -16.54
N GLY A 73 -10.33 23.12 -16.70
CA GLY A 73 -9.45 22.58 -15.66
C GLY A 73 -9.32 21.06 -15.73
N THR A 74 -8.46 20.50 -14.89
CA THR A 74 -8.18 19.07 -14.86
C THR A 74 -9.23 18.36 -14.03
N VAL A 75 -9.87 17.32 -14.58
CA VAL A 75 -10.81 16.47 -13.83
C VAL A 75 -10.08 15.77 -12.68
N THR A 76 -10.52 16.00 -11.45
CA THR A 76 -9.97 15.38 -10.22
C THR A 76 -10.91 14.31 -9.64
N SER A 77 -12.19 14.35 -9.99
CA SER A 77 -13.19 13.34 -9.62
C SER A 77 -14.32 13.34 -10.65
N ALA A 78 -14.79 12.17 -11.07
CA ALA A 78 -16.06 12.02 -11.76
C ALA A 78 -16.86 10.88 -11.12
N ARG A 79 -18.14 11.13 -10.82
CA ARG A 79 -19.04 10.21 -10.12
C ARG A 79 -20.35 10.09 -10.88
N LEU A 80 -20.71 8.87 -11.29
CA LEU A 80 -22.04 8.56 -11.78
C LEU A 80 -22.93 8.21 -10.59
N ARG A 81 -23.93 9.03 -10.32
CA ARG A 81 -24.88 8.90 -9.21
C ARG A 81 -26.21 8.44 -9.78
N VAL A 82 -26.80 7.40 -9.19
CA VAL A 82 -28.15 6.93 -9.51
C VAL A 82 -28.96 6.81 -8.23
N PHE A 83 -30.24 7.16 -8.29
CA PHE A 83 -31.12 7.11 -7.12
C PHE A 83 -31.89 5.80 -7.08
N VAL A 84 -31.79 5.08 -5.96
CA VAL A 84 -32.35 3.74 -5.79
C VAL A 84 -33.84 3.85 -5.46
N ASN A 85 -34.70 3.30 -6.34
CA ASN A 85 -36.13 3.13 -6.10
C ASN A 85 -36.45 1.78 -5.43
N ASN A 86 -35.86 0.67 -5.92
CA ASN A 86 -36.00 -0.65 -5.31
C ASN A 86 -34.61 -1.18 -4.89
N PRO A 87 -34.44 -1.62 -3.62
CA PRO A 87 -33.16 -2.11 -3.14
C PRO A 87 -32.80 -3.47 -3.74
N SER A 88 -31.57 -3.91 -3.53
CA SER A 88 -31.12 -5.26 -3.85
C SER A 88 -29.96 -5.65 -2.93
N PRO A 89 -29.83 -6.93 -2.52
CA PRO A 89 -28.67 -7.43 -1.80
C PRO A 89 -27.38 -7.39 -2.65
N ASP A 90 -27.48 -7.29 -3.98
CA ASP A 90 -26.36 -7.10 -4.90
C ASP A 90 -26.81 -6.23 -6.09
N GLY A 91 -26.42 -4.96 -6.03
CA GLY A 91 -26.67 -3.96 -7.06
C GLY A 91 -25.99 -4.32 -8.40
N PRO A 92 -26.35 -3.61 -9.47
CA PRO A 92 -25.83 -3.93 -10.79
C PRO A 92 -24.36 -3.56 -10.90
N LEU A 93 -23.67 -4.30 -11.76
CA LEU A 93 -22.34 -3.91 -12.22
C LEU A 93 -22.49 -2.80 -13.27
N LEU A 94 -21.64 -1.79 -13.18
CA LEU A 94 -21.51 -0.72 -14.18
C LEU A 94 -20.53 -1.16 -15.27
N TYR A 95 -20.92 -0.96 -16.52
CA TYR A 95 -20.09 -1.21 -17.68
C TYR A 95 -20.06 0.00 -18.61
N ARG A 96 -19.10 -0.01 -19.53
CA ARG A 96 -19.07 0.88 -20.69
C ARG A 96 -19.76 0.25 -21.89
N SER A 97 -20.26 1.11 -22.76
CA SER A 97 -20.54 0.75 -24.14
C SER A 97 -19.97 1.79 -25.10
N THR A 98 -19.60 1.38 -26.30
CA THR A 98 -19.01 2.24 -27.34
C THR A 98 -19.81 2.25 -28.64
N ALA A 99 -20.86 1.41 -28.75
CA ALA A 99 -21.73 1.39 -29.90
C ALA A 99 -22.85 2.45 -29.76
N PRO A 100 -23.19 3.18 -30.84
CA PRO A 100 -24.28 4.14 -30.79
C PRO A 100 -25.63 3.43 -30.58
N TRP A 101 -26.48 4.01 -29.75
CA TRP A 101 -27.87 3.60 -29.55
C TRP A 101 -28.80 4.81 -29.56
N SER A 102 -30.08 4.57 -29.84
CA SER A 102 -31.13 5.58 -29.80
C SER A 102 -32.20 5.19 -28.78
N GLU A 103 -32.47 6.08 -27.86
CA GLU A 103 -33.42 5.91 -26.76
C GLU A 103 -34.84 5.53 -27.21
N SER A 104 -35.30 6.11 -28.31
CA SER A 104 -36.66 5.88 -28.81
C SER A 104 -36.84 4.53 -29.52
N THR A 105 -35.74 3.83 -29.85
CA THR A 105 -35.78 2.62 -30.68
C THR A 105 -34.96 1.45 -30.11
N VAL A 106 -34.21 1.64 -29.03
CA VAL A 106 -33.40 0.57 -28.44
C VAL A 106 -34.30 -0.49 -27.81
N THR A 107 -34.03 -1.75 -28.14
CA THR A 107 -34.68 -2.93 -27.57
C THR A 107 -33.59 -3.89 -27.08
N TRP A 108 -33.96 -4.99 -26.43
CA TRP A 108 -32.98 -6.03 -26.09
C TRP A 108 -32.18 -6.50 -27.31
N ASN A 109 -32.85 -6.74 -28.44
CA ASN A 109 -32.22 -7.23 -29.67
C ASN A 109 -31.26 -6.21 -30.30
N THR A 110 -31.45 -4.91 -30.08
CA THR A 110 -30.66 -3.83 -30.69
C THR A 110 -29.77 -3.10 -29.68
N ARG A 111 -29.71 -3.57 -28.43
CA ARG A 111 -28.95 -2.95 -27.35
C ARG A 111 -27.45 -2.89 -27.69
N PRO A 112 -26.76 -1.82 -27.29
CA PRO A 112 -25.33 -1.73 -27.54
C PRO A 112 -24.57 -2.76 -26.66
N PRO A 113 -23.51 -3.42 -27.17
CA PRO A 113 -22.79 -4.42 -26.39
C PRO A 113 -22.05 -3.80 -25.20
N ILE A 114 -21.95 -4.56 -24.12
CA ILE A 114 -21.08 -4.25 -22.99
C ILE A 114 -19.61 -4.42 -23.42
N SER A 115 -18.76 -3.47 -23.04
CA SER A 115 -17.32 -3.50 -23.31
C SER A 115 -16.49 -3.57 -22.02
N GLY A 116 -15.42 -4.37 -22.03
CA GLY A 116 -14.47 -4.49 -20.92
C GLY A 116 -14.99 -5.32 -19.74
N SER A 117 -14.22 -5.33 -18.65
CA SER A 117 -14.70 -5.78 -17.34
C SER A 117 -15.58 -4.68 -16.70
N GLY A 118 -16.43 -5.06 -15.75
CA GLY A 118 -17.24 -4.09 -15.00
C GLY A 118 -16.36 -3.02 -14.37
N ILE A 119 -16.72 -1.76 -14.56
CA ILE A 119 -15.98 -0.58 -14.09
C ILE A 119 -16.41 -0.12 -12.69
N GLY A 120 -17.40 -0.78 -12.09
CA GLY A 120 -17.77 -0.60 -10.69
C GLY A 120 -18.88 -1.56 -10.26
N ASN A 121 -18.86 -1.96 -8.99
CA ASN A 121 -19.90 -2.72 -8.32
C ASN A 121 -20.27 -2.00 -7.02
N LEU A 122 -21.56 -1.84 -6.74
CA LEU A 122 -22.06 -1.18 -5.54
C LEU A 122 -22.24 -2.12 -4.34
N GLY A 123 -22.24 -3.44 -4.56
CA GLY A 123 -22.74 -4.39 -3.57
C GLY A 123 -24.20 -4.11 -3.23
N ALA A 124 -24.62 -4.35 -1.99
CA ALA A 124 -26.00 -4.10 -1.56
C ALA A 124 -26.40 -2.63 -1.72
N VAL A 125 -27.58 -2.39 -2.31
CA VAL A 125 -28.15 -1.05 -2.50
C VAL A 125 -29.48 -0.92 -1.75
N TYR A 126 -29.72 0.25 -1.15
CA TYR A 126 -30.88 0.50 -0.28
C TYR A 126 -31.83 1.53 -0.89
N THR A 127 -33.14 1.35 -0.69
CA THR A 127 -34.17 2.26 -1.24
C THR A 127 -33.98 3.70 -0.74
N SER A 128 -34.38 4.66 -1.56
CA SER A 128 -34.35 6.11 -1.25
C SER A 128 -32.95 6.64 -0.94
N THR A 129 -31.91 6.06 -1.55
CA THR A 129 -30.53 6.52 -1.41
C THR A 129 -29.91 6.82 -2.77
N TRP A 130 -28.98 7.79 -2.79
CA TRP A 130 -28.06 7.95 -3.91
C TRP A 130 -26.93 6.96 -3.76
N VAL A 131 -26.65 6.21 -4.82
CA VAL A 131 -25.49 5.33 -4.92
C VAL A 131 -24.59 5.84 -6.04
N GLU A 132 -23.27 5.69 -5.86
CA GLU A 132 -22.29 6.36 -6.72
C GLU A 132 -21.24 5.39 -7.23
N TYR A 133 -21.01 5.42 -8.54
CA TYR A 133 -19.87 4.79 -9.17
C TYR A 133 -18.77 5.83 -9.40
N GLY A 134 -17.55 5.53 -8.96
CA GLY A 134 -16.37 6.30 -9.33
C GLY A 134 -16.03 6.05 -10.81
N VAL A 135 -16.15 7.06 -11.64
CA VAL A 135 -15.91 6.97 -13.10
C VAL A 135 -14.81 7.93 -13.57
N THR A 136 -13.99 8.46 -12.67
CA THR A 136 -12.92 9.43 -12.96
C THR A 136 -11.96 8.97 -14.07
N THR A 137 -11.60 7.69 -14.10
CA THR A 137 -10.71 7.12 -15.14
C THR A 137 -11.38 7.03 -16.51
N THR A 138 -12.72 6.94 -16.52
CA THR A 138 -13.53 6.91 -17.75
C THR A 138 -13.85 8.31 -18.24
N VAL A 139 -14.32 9.18 -17.34
CA VAL A 139 -14.81 10.53 -17.63
C VAL A 139 -13.75 11.54 -17.22
N ASN A 140 -12.75 11.72 -18.08
CA ASN A 140 -11.59 12.58 -17.83
C ASN A 140 -11.52 13.81 -18.76
N ALA A 141 -12.47 13.97 -19.69
CA ALA A 141 -12.51 15.05 -20.65
C ALA A 141 -13.94 15.33 -21.12
N ASN A 142 -14.11 16.38 -21.93
CA ASN A 142 -15.36 16.59 -22.68
C ASN A 142 -15.58 15.44 -23.68
N GLY A 143 -16.81 14.94 -23.79
CA GLY A 143 -17.13 13.81 -24.65
C GLY A 143 -18.50 13.19 -24.38
N THR A 144 -18.84 12.18 -25.18
CA THR A 144 -20.05 11.37 -25.00
C THR A 144 -19.72 10.10 -24.24
N TYR A 145 -20.48 9.81 -23.18
CA TYR A 145 -20.24 8.68 -22.30
C TYR A 145 -21.49 7.79 -22.17
N ASP A 146 -21.39 6.57 -22.71
CA ASP A 146 -22.42 5.53 -22.61
C ASP A 146 -22.11 4.47 -21.54
N PHE A 147 -23.04 4.29 -20.61
CA PHE A 147 -22.95 3.36 -19.49
C PHE A 147 -24.06 2.33 -19.55
N VAL A 148 -23.76 1.13 -19.05
CA VAL A 148 -24.72 0.04 -18.91
C VAL A 148 -24.70 -0.47 -17.47
N LEU A 149 -25.84 -0.46 -16.79
CA LEU A 149 -26.01 -1.17 -15.51
C LEU A 149 -26.60 -2.55 -15.81
N SER A 150 -25.91 -3.61 -15.43
CA SER A 150 -26.38 -4.99 -15.61
C SER A 150 -26.52 -5.66 -14.25
N GLY A 151 -27.71 -6.17 -13.94
CA GLY A 151 -27.99 -6.84 -12.67
C GLY A 151 -27.17 -8.13 -12.49
N GLY A 152 -26.55 -8.30 -11.32
CA GLY A 152 -25.90 -9.55 -10.90
C GLY A 152 -26.82 -10.47 -10.08
N SER A 153 -27.86 -9.90 -9.46
CA SER A 153 -28.84 -10.59 -8.62
C SER A 153 -30.16 -10.87 -9.35
N THR A 154 -30.81 -11.99 -8.99
CA THR A 154 -32.22 -12.27 -9.37
C THR A 154 -33.23 -11.53 -8.47
N ASP A 155 -32.76 -10.92 -7.38
CA ASP A 155 -33.51 -9.90 -6.62
C ASP A 155 -33.07 -8.53 -7.15
N GLY A 156 -33.62 -8.15 -8.30
CA GLY A 156 -33.20 -6.99 -9.08
C GLY A 156 -33.45 -5.64 -8.39
N SER A 157 -32.66 -4.64 -8.79
CA SER A 157 -32.80 -3.26 -8.32
C SER A 157 -33.51 -2.39 -9.36
N SER A 158 -34.04 -1.25 -8.92
CA SER A 158 -34.56 -0.25 -9.85
C SER A 158 -34.12 1.15 -9.46
N TYR A 159 -33.94 1.99 -10.48
CA TYR A 159 -33.42 3.33 -10.38
C TYR A 159 -34.38 4.34 -10.99
N HIS A 160 -34.24 5.59 -10.59
CA HIS A 160 -34.93 6.70 -11.23
C HIS A 160 -34.36 6.96 -12.62
N SER A 161 -35.24 7.34 -13.54
CA SER A 161 -34.86 7.78 -14.88
C SER A 161 -34.76 9.30 -14.98
N ARG A 162 -34.41 9.81 -16.15
CA ARG A 162 -34.31 11.25 -16.44
C ARG A 162 -35.64 11.98 -16.38
N GLU A 163 -36.76 11.26 -16.46
CA GLU A 163 -38.12 11.76 -16.35
C GLU A 163 -38.51 12.10 -14.90
N THR A 164 -37.70 11.73 -13.90
CA THR A 164 -37.96 12.03 -12.48
C THR A 164 -37.19 13.25 -11.97
N THR A 165 -37.47 13.63 -10.71
CA THR A 165 -36.75 14.69 -9.98
C THR A 165 -35.35 14.24 -9.54
N GLU A 166 -35.22 13.01 -9.02
CA GLU A 166 -33.95 12.39 -8.60
C GLU A 166 -33.31 11.59 -9.76
N LYS A 167 -33.22 12.23 -10.92
CA LYS A 167 -32.65 11.63 -12.14
C LYS A 167 -31.15 11.32 -12.01
N PRO A 168 -30.61 10.33 -12.76
CA PRO A 168 -29.17 10.05 -12.76
C PRO A 168 -28.31 11.30 -12.98
N GLU A 169 -27.16 11.37 -12.33
CA GLU A 169 -26.24 12.51 -12.42
C GLU A 169 -24.82 12.04 -12.69
N LEU A 170 -24.10 12.76 -13.54
CA LEU A 170 -22.65 12.65 -13.68
C LEU A 170 -22.02 13.91 -13.10
N VAL A 171 -21.46 13.79 -11.89
CA VAL A 171 -20.85 14.89 -11.14
C VAL A 171 -19.35 14.86 -11.36
N ILE A 172 -18.81 15.93 -11.93
CA ILE A 172 -17.39 16.09 -12.25
C ILE A 172 -16.84 17.25 -11.44
N VAL A 173 -15.73 17.01 -10.73
CA VAL A 173 -14.94 18.03 -10.07
C VAL A 173 -13.68 18.24 -10.88
N THR A 174 -13.37 19.50 -11.17
CA THR A 174 -12.12 19.91 -11.82
C THR A 174 -11.33 20.82 -10.89
N SER A 175 -10.03 20.92 -11.16
CA SER A 175 -9.18 21.94 -10.54
C SER A 175 -8.50 22.76 -11.64
N SER A 176 -8.41 24.07 -11.42
CA SER A 176 -7.63 24.97 -12.26
C SER A 176 -6.75 25.86 -11.38
N THR A 177 -5.51 26.06 -11.79
CA THR A 177 -4.60 27.01 -11.16
C THR A 177 -4.49 28.22 -12.06
N THR A 178 -4.91 29.39 -11.60
CA THR A 178 -4.58 30.65 -12.26
C THR A 178 -3.22 31.13 -11.75
N GLU A 179 -2.20 31.01 -12.59
CA GLU A 179 -0.85 31.48 -12.28
C GLU A 179 -0.69 32.94 -12.77
N PRO A 180 -0.09 33.87 -12.00
CA PRO A 180 0.23 35.20 -12.52
C PRO A 180 1.25 35.08 -13.66
N THR A 181 1.04 35.83 -14.74
CA THR A 181 1.86 35.78 -15.95
C THR A 181 3.33 36.12 -15.65
N PRO A 182 4.31 35.21 -15.88
CA PRO A 182 5.72 35.52 -15.69
C PRO A 182 6.29 36.35 -16.85
N THR A 183 7.22 37.25 -16.52
CA THR A 183 8.06 38.00 -17.48
C THR A 183 8.95 37.01 -18.25
N PRO A 184 9.11 37.15 -19.59
CA PRO A 184 9.80 36.15 -20.41
C PRO A 184 11.24 35.96 -19.96
N THR A 185 11.51 34.78 -19.41
CA THR A 185 12.83 34.23 -19.08
C THR A 185 13.01 32.98 -19.95
N PRO A 186 14.19 32.74 -20.55
CA PRO A 186 14.36 31.72 -21.57
C PRO A 186 13.90 30.33 -21.11
N THR A 187 13.13 29.70 -21.98
CA THR A 187 12.51 28.38 -21.84
C THR A 187 13.49 27.34 -21.28
N PRO A 188 13.26 26.76 -20.09
CA PRO A 188 13.92 25.52 -19.72
C PRO A 188 13.43 24.42 -20.68
N THR A 189 14.39 23.76 -21.32
CA THR A 189 14.18 22.56 -22.13
C THR A 189 13.32 21.54 -21.37
N PRO A 190 12.33 20.89 -22.01
CA PRO A 190 11.48 19.89 -21.35
C PRO A 190 12.35 18.84 -20.66
N THR A 191 12.15 18.67 -19.35
CA THR A 191 12.64 17.49 -18.63
C THR A 191 11.97 16.27 -19.26
N PRO A 192 12.73 15.29 -19.76
CA PRO A 192 12.16 14.13 -20.44
C PRO A 192 11.25 13.34 -19.49
N THR A 193 10.09 12.92 -19.99
CA THR A 193 9.41 11.72 -19.47
C THR A 193 10.46 10.63 -19.31
N PRO A 194 10.59 9.96 -18.15
CA PRO A 194 11.58 8.90 -18.00
C PRO A 194 11.34 7.88 -19.10
N THR A 195 12.26 7.86 -20.06
CA THR A 195 12.39 6.74 -20.96
C THR A 195 12.79 5.56 -20.07
N PRO A 196 12.13 4.38 -20.15
CA PRO A 196 12.58 3.22 -19.41
C PRO A 196 14.07 3.06 -19.67
N THR A 197 14.87 3.00 -18.60
CA THR A 197 16.32 2.83 -18.76
C THR A 197 16.53 1.58 -19.61
N THR A 198 17.06 1.75 -20.81
CA THR A 198 17.18 0.65 -21.77
C THR A 198 18.26 -0.30 -21.27
N GLY A 199 17.89 -1.57 -21.04
CA GLY A 199 18.81 -2.67 -20.68
C GLY A 199 19.43 -2.57 -19.29
N SER A 200 18.78 -3.17 -18.28
CA SER A 200 19.48 -3.57 -17.05
C SER A 200 19.52 -5.09 -16.95
N THR A 201 20.64 -5.61 -16.50
CA THR A 201 20.82 -7.04 -16.25
C THR A 201 20.82 -7.33 -14.75
N VAL A 202 20.21 -8.44 -14.37
CA VAL A 202 20.32 -8.99 -13.01
C VAL A 202 20.61 -10.47 -13.08
N ASP A 203 21.64 -10.90 -12.37
CA ASP A 203 22.00 -12.29 -12.24
C ASP A 203 21.30 -12.91 -11.05
N VAL A 204 20.46 -13.91 -11.30
CA VAL A 204 19.80 -14.70 -10.27
C VAL A 204 20.45 -16.07 -10.16
N THR A 205 20.57 -16.59 -8.95
CA THR A 205 21.22 -17.89 -8.70
C THR A 205 20.20 -18.94 -8.33
N LEU A 206 20.19 -20.06 -9.05
CA LEU A 206 19.37 -21.22 -8.74
C LEU A 206 20.03 -22.09 -7.67
N GLN A 207 19.23 -22.55 -6.72
CA GLN A 207 19.61 -23.58 -5.75
C GLN A 207 18.50 -24.62 -5.66
N PRO A 208 18.66 -25.79 -6.31
CA PRO A 208 17.75 -26.92 -6.15
C PRO A 208 17.70 -27.38 -4.70
N ALA A 209 16.51 -27.77 -4.24
CA ALA A 209 16.36 -28.46 -2.97
C ALA A 209 17.02 -29.85 -3.02
N SER A 210 17.28 -30.43 -1.84
CA SER A 210 17.89 -31.76 -1.74
C SER A 210 17.09 -32.80 -2.56
N GLY A 211 17.78 -33.60 -3.37
CA GLY A 211 17.17 -34.61 -4.23
C GLY A 211 16.54 -34.09 -5.54
N ILE A 212 16.44 -32.78 -5.75
CA ILE A 212 15.92 -32.20 -6.99
C ILE A 212 17.05 -32.11 -8.03
N SER A 213 16.82 -32.67 -9.22
CA SER A 213 17.76 -32.69 -10.33
C SER A 213 17.05 -32.70 -11.69
N GLY A 214 17.81 -32.65 -12.79
CA GLY A 214 17.25 -32.67 -14.14
C GLY A 214 16.52 -31.39 -14.52
N THR A 215 15.67 -31.47 -15.55
CA THR A 215 14.85 -30.33 -15.99
C THR A 215 13.69 -30.09 -15.03
N GLN A 216 13.60 -28.89 -14.50
CA GLN A 216 12.54 -28.47 -13.60
C GLN A 216 11.84 -27.22 -14.15
N ARG A 217 10.54 -27.13 -13.87
CA ARG A 217 9.80 -25.87 -13.91
C ARG A 217 10.23 -25.02 -12.71
N VAL A 218 10.94 -23.94 -12.97
CA VAL A 218 11.39 -22.97 -11.96
C VAL A 218 10.42 -21.79 -11.97
N ASN A 219 9.96 -21.36 -10.79
CA ASN A 219 9.06 -20.22 -10.60
C ASN A 219 9.65 -19.24 -9.59
N PHE A 220 9.65 -17.96 -9.94
CA PHE A 220 10.03 -16.85 -9.05
C PHE A 220 9.40 -15.56 -9.60
N ALA A 221 9.43 -14.48 -8.83
CA ALA A 221 9.10 -13.16 -9.35
C ALA A 221 10.27 -12.20 -9.20
N LEU A 222 10.45 -11.35 -10.20
CA LEU A 222 11.46 -10.29 -10.21
C LEU A 222 10.81 -8.98 -9.78
N PRO A 223 11.09 -8.46 -8.58
CA PRO A 223 10.62 -7.15 -8.16
C PRO A 223 11.35 -6.05 -8.92
N LEU A 224 10.65 -4.98 -9.24
CA LEU A 224 11.11 -3.89 -10.09
C LEU A 224 10.88 -2.55 -9.38
N ALA A 225 11.89 -1.67 -9.49
CA ALA A 225 11.75 -0.29 -9.03
C ALA A 225 10.72 0.47 -9.86
N LYS A 226 10.12 1.49 -9.26
CA LYS A 226 9.20 2.41 -9.94
C LYS A 226 9.82 2.99 -11.22
N GLY A 227 9.04 3.02 -12.30
CA GLY A 227 9.42 3.50 -13.62
C GLY A 227 10.29 2.53 -14.44
N ARG A 228 10.55 1.30 -13.96
CA ARG A 228 11.54 0.41 -14.58
C ARG A 228 11.03 -0.33 -15.82
N LEU A 229 9.78 -0.77 -15.80
CA LEU A 229 9.19 -1.60 -16.86
C LEU A 229 7.68 -1.35 -16.94
N LEU A 230 7.14 -1.36 -18.16
CA LEU A 230 5.71 -1.18 -18.42
C LEU A 230 5.05 -2.41 -19.07
N ASP A 231 5.86 -3.33 -19.60
CA ASP A 231 5.40 -4.54 -20.28
C ASP A 231 6.14 -5.75 -19.70
N PRO A 232 5.43 -6.73 -19.09
CA PRO A 232 6.06 -7.88 -18.44
C PRO A 232 6.78 -8.79 -19.43
N ASP A 233 6.43 -8.74 -20.73
CA ASP A 233 7.08 -9.57 -21.75
C ASP A 233 8.49 -9.12 -22.07
N GLN A 234 8.86 -7.87 -21.73
CA GLN A 234 10.18 -7.29 -21.99
C GLN A 234 11.25 -7.74 -20.98
N ILE A 235 11.28 -9.03 -20.63
CA ILE A 235 12.32 -9.65 -19.81
C ILE A 235 12.85 -10.91 -20.49
N ARG A 236 14.09 -10.86 -20.99
CA ARG A 236 14.78 -12.05 -21.51
C ARG A 236 15.44 -12.82 -20.38
N VAL A 237 15.35 -14.15 -20.43
CA VAL A 237 16.01 -15.03 -19.45
C VAL A 237 17.14 -15.77 -20.14
N MET A 238 18.39 -15.48 -19.77
CA MET A 238 19.57 -16.06 -20.39
C MET A 238 20.23 -17.09 -19.47
N SER A 239 20.61 -18.24 -20.03
CA SER A 239 21.49 -19.22 -19.39
C SER A 239 22.81 -19.24 -20.16
N GLY A 240 23.80 -18.47 -19.69
CA GLY A 240 25.00 -18.17 -20.48
C GLY A 240 24.62 -17.33 -21.70
N THR A 241 24.94 -17.82 -22.90
CA THR A 241 24.61 -17.15 -24.17
C THR A 241 23.26 -17.56 -24.75
N THR A 242 22.60 -18.56 -24.17
CA THR A 242 21.34 -19.13 -24.69
C THR A 242 20.14 -18.48 -24.00
N GLU A 243 19.20 -17.95 -24.78
CA GLU A 243 17.91 -17.51 -24.26
C GLU A 243 17.01 -18.72 -23.96
N LEU A 244 16.41 -18.75 -22.77
CA LEU A 244 15.42 -19.72 -22.37
C LEU A 244 14.01 -19.18 -22.67
N PRO A 245 13.10 -20.00 -23.23
CA PRO A 245 11.67 -19.72 -23.20
C PRO A 245 11.20 -19.43 -21.78
N ALA A 246 10.37 -18.40 -21.61
CA ALA A 246 9.83 -17.99 -20.33
C ALA A 246 8.35 -17.63 -20.43
N ALA A 247 7.58 -17.97 -19.41
CA ALA A 247 6.27 -17.37 -19.15
C ALA A 247 6.49 -16.14 -18.26
N ARG A 248 5.79 -15.04 -18.53
CA ARG A 248 5.82 -13.82 -17.71
C ARG A 248 4.40 -13.42 -17.33
N ARG A 249 4.22 -12.87 -16.13
CA ARG A 249 2.94 -12.30 -15.67
C ARG A 249 3.22 -11.09 -14.77
N GLU A 250 2.57 -9.98 -15.07
CA GLU A 250 2.52 -8.83 -14.17
C GLU A 250 1.79 -9.22 -12.88
N LEU A 251 2.36 -8.87 -11.73
CA LEU A 251 1.75 -9.16 -10.42
C LEU A 251 1.10 -7.93 -9.79
N ALA A 252 1.69 -6.75 -9.94
CA ALA A 252 1.18 -5.52 -9.36
C ALA A 252 1.81 -4.31 -10.05
N LEU A 253 1.19 -3.15 -9.86
CA LEU A 253 1.67 -1.88 -10.39
C LEU A 253 2.18 -0.96 -9.27
N HIS A 254 3.07 -0.05 -9.65
CA HIS A 254 3.37 1.17 -8.92
C HIS A 254 2.32 2.24 -9.25
N PRO A 255 2.17 3.30 -8.43
CA PRO A 255 1.21 4.37 -8.70
C PRO A 255 1.42 5.13 -10.01
N ASP A 256 2.59 5.05 -10.65
CA ASP A 256 2.83 5.62 -11.98
C ASP A 256 2.46 4.69 -13.14
N GLY A 257 1.86 3.54 -12.85
CA GLY A 257 1.50 2.51 -13.82
C GLY A 257 2.66 1.61 -14.25
N SER A 258 3.86 1.77 -13.68
CA SER A 258 4.96 0.84 -13.94
C SER A 258 4.81 -0.47 -13.16
N ILE A 259 5.33 -1.55 -13.71
CA ILE A 259 5.23 -2.88 -13.09
C ILE A 259 6.09 -2.94 -11.84
N ARG A 260 5.50 -3.39 -10.74
CA ARG A 260 6.16 -3.60 -9.44
C ARG A 260 6.85 -4.94 -9.34
N SER A 261 6.29 -5.98 -9.94
CA SER A 261 6.92 -7.30 -9.99
C SER A 261 6.41 -8.12 -11.16
N VAL A 262 7.29 -8.93 -11.76
CA VAL A 262 6.96 -9.85 -12.84
C VAL A 262 7.24 -11.28 -12.37
N GLN A 263 6.21 -12.11 -12.33
CA GLN A 263 6.37 -13.56 -12.17
C GLN A 263 6.98 -14.15 -13.44
N ILE A 264 7.99 -15.00 -13.27
CA ILE A 264 8.72 -15.65 -14.35
C ILE A 264 8.72 -17.16 -14.11
N GLN A 265 8.37 -17.91 -15.14
CA GLN A 265 8.52 -19.36 -15.17
C GLN A 265 9.37 -19.81 -16.35
N ILE A 266 10.29 -20.74 -16.08
CA ILE A 266 11.17 -21.35 -17.09
C ILE A 266 11.26 -22.85 -16.88
N ASP A 267 11.55 -23.58 -17.96
CA ASP A 267 11.96 -24.97 -17.90
C ASP A 267 13.48 -25.06 -18.14
N THR A 268 14.23 -25.55 -17.15
CA THR A 268 15.68 -25.63 -17.28
C THR A 268 16.28 -26.77 -16.48
N ALA A 269 17.38 -27.35 -16.98
CA ALA A 269 18.18 -28.30 -16.21
C ALA A 269 18.81 -27.57 -15.02
N VAL A 270 18.56 -28.06 -13.81
CA VAL A 270 18.95 -27.36 -12.58
C VAL A 270 20.19 -27.98 -11.94
N THR A 271 21.10 -27.11 -11.53
CA THR A 271 22.30 -27.43 -10.76
C THR A 271 22.50 -26.34 -9.70
N ALA A 272 23.04 -26.72 -8.54
CA ALA A 272 23.34 -25.78 -7.47
C ALA A 272 24.31 -24.70 -7.97
N GLY A 273 23.97 -23.43 -7.71
CA GLY A 273 24.79 -22.30 -8.13
C GLY A 273 24.64 -21.90 -9.61
N LYS A 274 23.73 -22.52 -10.37
CA LYS A 274 23.47 -22.10 -11.76
C LYS A 274 22.98 -20.65 -11.80
N ILE A 275 23.62 -19.83 -12.61
CA ILE A 275 23.26 -18.42 -12.80
C ILE A 275 22.37 -18.27 -14.04
N LEU A 276 21.33 -17.45 -13.91
CA LEU A 276 20.54 -16.95 -15.02
C LEU A 276 20.65 -15.42 -15.06
N THR A 277 20.90 -14.86 -16.23
CA THR A 277 20.93 -13.41 -16.44
C THR A 277 19.58 -12.95 -16.99
N LEU A 278 18.85 -12.14 -16.22
CA LEU A 278 17.61 -11.52 -16.66
C LEU A 278 17.92 -10.17 -17.29
N ARG A 279 17.57 -9.97 -18.56
CA ARG A 279 17.74 -8.70 -19.26
C ARG A 279 16.40 -7.98 -19.32
N VAL A 280 16.27 -6.94 -18.52
CA VAL A 280 15.03 -6.17 -18.32
C VAL A 280 14.97 -5.01 -19.32
N GLY A 281 13.82 -4.88 -19.98
CA GLY A 281 13.58 -3.95 -21.09
C GLY A 281 13.97 -4.49 -22.46
N GLU A 282 14.25 -5.81 -22.58
CA GLU A 282 14.55 -6.45 -23.87
C GLU A 282 13.41 -7.38 -24.30
N ASN A 283 13.00 -7.30 -25.56
CA ASN A 283 12.01 -8.21 -26.13
C ASN A 283 12.60 -9.62 -26.31
N PRO A 284 11.88 -10.69 -25.93
CA PRO A 284 12.31 -12.06 -26.14
C PRO A 284 12.39 -12.44 -27.61
N THR A 285 13.34 -13.30 -27.94
CA THR A 285 13.45 -13.93 -29.26
C THR A 285 12.91 -15.35 -29.27
N THR A 286 12.59 -15.90 -28.08
CA THR A 286 12.00 -17.23 -27.90
C THR A 286 10.49 -17.14 -27.71
N ALA A 287 9.77 -18.19 -28.11
CA ALA A 287 8.34 -18.31 -27.84
C ALA A 287 8.07 -18.38 -26.33
N ALA A 288 6.98 -17.75 -25.88
CA ALA A 288 6.58 -17.77 -24.48
C ALA A 288 6.16 -19.19 -24.04
N LEU A 289 6.50 -19.54 -22.80
CA LEU A 289 5.96 -20.75 -22.16
C LEU A 289 4.56 -20.48 -21.62
N SER A 290 3.76 -21.53 -21.49
CA SER A 290 2.52 -21.48 -20.71
C SER A 290 2.83 -21.52 -19.22
N MET A 291 2.19 -20.62 -18.46
CA MET A 291 2.27 -20.58 -17.00
C MET A 291 1.55 -21.79 -16.40
N VAL A 292 2.11 -22.36 -15.32
CA VAL A 292 1.46 -23.39 -14.51
C VAL A 292 1.20 -22.85 -13.09
N PRO A 293 0.23 -23.39 -12.34
CA PRO A 293 0.03 -23.03 -10.94
C PRO A 293 1.33 -23.12 -10.13
N VAL A 294 1.60 -22.10 -9.30
CA VAL A 294 2.82 -22.05 -8.47
C VAL A 294 2.97 -23.30 -7.62
N THR A 295 1.88 -23.85 -7.11
CA THR A 295 1.82 -25.10 -6.32
C THR A 295 2.53 -26.28 -6.98
N ASN A 296 2.54 -26.36 -8.31
CA ASN A 296 3.24 -27.43 -9.06
C ASN A 296 4.78 -27.37 -8.89
N THR A 297 5.29 -26.23 -8.42
CA THR A 297 6.71 -25.97 -8.18
C THR A 297 7.13 -26.09 -6.71
N LEU A 298 6.18 -26.40 -5.80
CA LEU A 298 6.37 -26.31 -4.34
C LEU A 298 6.40 -27.65 -3.58
N VAL A 299 6.20 -28.78 -4.27
CA VAL A 299 6.18 -30.09 -3.59
C VAL A 299 7.53 -30.78 -3.79
N LEU A 300 8.26 -30.98 -2.69
CA LEU A 300 9.50 -31.77 -2.68
C LEU A 300 9.18 -33.27 -2.73
N ALA A 301 10.16 -34.08 -3.14
CA ALA A 301 9.97 -35.54 -3.32
C ALA A 301 9.57 -36.28 -2.02
N ASP A 302 9.87 -35.69 -0.87
CA ASP A 302 9.54 -36.20 0.47
C ASP A 302 8.20 -35.68 1.02
N GLY A 303 7.44 -34.91 0.22
CA GLY A 303 6.16 -34.32 0.61
C GLY A 303 6.26 -33.04 1.44
N THR A 304 7.47 -32.55 1.74
CA THR A 304 7.63 -31.25 2.39
C THR A 304 7.26 -30.10 1.43
N GLN A 305 6.59 -29.07 1.97
CA GLN A 305 6.21 -27.90 1.19
C GLN A 305 7.36 -26.88 1.17
N GLY A 306 7.81 -26.52 -0.03
CA GLY A 306 8.84 -25.53 -0.31
C GLY A 306 9.23 -25.54 -1.79
N PRO A 307 9.77 -24.44 -2.34
CA PRO A 307 10.14 -24.42 -3.76
C PRO A 307 11.15 -25.52 -4.08
N LYS A 308 10.87 -26.30 -5.14
CA LYS A 308 11.80 -27.31 -5.68
C LYS A 308 13.15 -26.70 -6.01
N VAL A 309 13.15 -25.43 -6.42
CA VAL A 309 14.34 -24.67 -6.79
C VAL A 309 14.20 -23.27 -6.21
N TRP A 310 15.09 -22.90 -5.31
CA TRP A 310 15.21 -21.54 -4.81
C TRP A 310 15.86 -20.66 -5.87
N VAL A 311 15.35 -19.44 -6.02
CA VAL A 311 15.95 -18.41 -6.88
C VAL A 311 16.40 -17.26 -5.98
N ARG A 312 17.71 -17.05 -5.89
CA ARG A 312 18.29 -15.96 -5.12
C ARG A 312 18.47 -14.75 -6.02
N ILE A 313 17.92 -13.63 -5.57
CA ILE A 313 18.05 -12.32 -6.21
C ILE A 313 19.09 -11.52 -5.42
N PRO A 314 20.01 -10.79 -6.06
CA PRO A 314 21.00 -9.99 -5.36
C PRO A 314 20.36 -8.97 -4.41
N ALA A 315 20.93 -8.80 -3.21
CA ALA A 315 20.45 -7.85 -2.21
C ALA A 315 20.37 -6.42 -2.76
N THR A 316 21.33 -6.03 -3.61
CA THR A 316 21.35 -4.72 -4.27
C THR A 316 20.11 -4.48 -5.13
N TRP A 317 19.65 -5.50 -5.85
CA TRP A 317 18.43 -5.43 -6.66
C TRP A 317 17.18 -5.41 -5.77
N LEU A 318 17.12 -6.28 -4.76
CA LEU A 318 15.98 -6.33 -3.83
C LEU A 318 15.80 -5.01 -3.08
N ALA A 319 16.87 -4.45 -2.51
CA ALA A 319 16.82 -3.16 -1.82
C ALA A 319 16.43 -2.02 -2.77
N ALA A 320 16.97 -1.99 -3.99
CA ALA A 320 16.65 -0.96 -4.98
C ALA A 320 15.21 -1.05 -5.52
N SER A 321 14.61 -2.25 -5.54
CA SER A 321 13.25 -2.44 -6.03
C SER A 321 12.18 -1.80 -5.13
N GLY A 322 12.49 -1.59 -3.84
CA GLY A 322 11.54 -1.10 -2.85
C GLY A 322 10.45 -2.12 -2.46
N ILE A 323 10.57 -3.39 -2.85
CA ILE A 323 9.51 -4.40 -2.67
C ILE A 323 9.19 -4.71 -1.20
N THR A 324 10.13 -4.45 -0.29
CA THR A 324 9.94 -4.60 1.16
C THR A 324 9.90 -3.26 1.89
N GLY A 325 9.59 -2.18 1.15
CA GLY A 325 9.78 -0.80 1.57
C GLY A 325 11.24 -0.34 1.43
N PRO A 326 11.57 0.85 1.94
CA PRO A 326 12.91 1.41 1.84
C PRO A 326 13.95 0.58 2.61
N GLN A 327 14.98 0.10 1.92
CA GLN A 327 16.04 -0.73 2.49
C GLN A 327 17.40 -0.34 1.94
N VAL A 328 18.46 -0.69 2.67
CA VAL A 328 19.85 -0.68 2.20
C VAL A 328 20.46 -2.04 2.46
N THR A 329 21.41 -2.48 1.64
CA THR A 329 22.08 -3.76 1.89
C THR A 329 23.00 -3.68 3.10
N GLU A 330 23.17 -4.78 3.85
CA GLU A 330 24.11 -4.85 4.98
C GLU A 330 25.53 -4.48 4.54
N ALA A 331 25.97 -5.05 3.41
CA ALA A 331 27.26 -4.73 2.79
C ALA A 331 27.46 -3.24 2.47
N SER A 332 26.38 -2.47 2.26
CA SER A 332 26.50 -1.03 1.98
C SER A 332 26.67 -0.16 3.23
N VAL A 333 26.43 -0.70 4.43
CA VAL A 333 26.54 0.00 5.72
C VAL A 333 27.57 -0.61 6.65
N GLU A 334 28.12 -1.78 6.30
CA GLU A 334 29.15 -2.48 7.05
C GLU A 334 30.30 -1.55 7.48
N GLY A 335 30.65 -1.60 8.76
CA GLY A 335 31.74 -0.80 9.34
C GLY A 335 31.42 0.68 9.54
N THR A 336 30.21 1.13 9.22
CA THR A 336 29.73 2.50 9.50
C THR A 336 28.95 2.54 10.82
N ASN A 337 28.48 3.73 11.23
CA ASN A 337 27.56 3.85 12.37
C ASN A 337 26.12 3.39 12.04
N LEU A 338 25.86 2.95 10.80
CA LEU A 338 24.53 2.54 10.32
C LEU A 338 24.35 1.01 10.26
N ASP A 339 25.38 0.23 10.62
CA ASP A 339 25.34 -1.24 10.70
C ASP A 339 24.74 -1.78 12.03
N ALA A 340 24.18 -0.91 12.87
CA ALA A 340 23.75 -1.26 14.23
C ALA A 340 22.79 -2.47 14.28
N PHE A 341 21.94 -2.62 13.26
CA PHE A 341 21.01 -3.75 13.15
C PHE A 341 21.69 -5.07 12.84
N ASP A 342 22.87 -5.08 12.22
CA ASP A 342 23.55 -6.31 11.82
C ASP A 342 24.01 -7.11 13.07
N ASN A 343 24.23 -6.43 14.19
CA ASN A 343 24.55 -7.06 15.49
C ASN A 343 23.31 -7.61 16.22
N VAL A 344 22.15 -6.98 16.03
CA VAL A 344 20.92 -7.27 16.78
C VAL A 344 20.05 -8.27 16.01
N CYS A 345 19.98 -8.11 14.69
CA CYS A 345 19.14 -8.90 13.79
C CYS A 345 19.86 -10.16 13.29
N ASN A 346 20.19 -11.07 14.21
CA ASN A 346 20.73 -12.37 13.84
C ASN A 346 19.62 -13.27 13.28
N TYR A 347 19.44 -13.24 11.95
CA TYR A 347 18.45 -14.04 11.22
C TYR A 347 18.69 -15.56 11.33
N ALA A 348 19.94 -16.00 11.44
CA ALA A 348 20.28 -17.43 11.52
C ALA A 348 19.91 -18.02 12.89
N SER A 349 20.16 -17.29 13.98
CA SER A 349 19.78 -17.71 15.34
C SER A 349 18.31 -17.48 15.67
N ASN A 350 17.59 -16.73 14.83
CA ASN A 350 16.16 -16.50 14.91
C ASN A 350 15.51 -16.98 13.61
N ASP A 351 15.75 -18.23 13.24
CA ASP A 351 15.23 -18.85 12.02
C ASP A 351 13.88 -19.57 12.27
N VAL A 352 13.38 -20.22 11.22
CA VAL A 352 12.15 -21.01 11.29
C VAL A 352 12.23 -22.19 12.27
N ASN A 353 13.41 -22.78 12.50
CA ASN A 353 13.52 -23.89 13.43
C ASN A 353 13.31 -23.41 14.86
N LYS A 354 13.89 -22.27 15.24
CA LYS A 354 13.63 -21.64 16.54
C LYS A 354 12.17 -21.22 16.68
N PHE A 355 11.55 -20.71 15.62
CA PHE A 355 10.13 -20.38 15.64
C PHE A 355 9.25 -21.61 15.90
N LEU A 356 9.51 -22.72 15.20
CA LEU A 356 8.72 -23.95 15.31
C LEU A 356 8.73 -24.57 16.71
N THR A 357 9.80 -24.40 17.49
CA THR A 357 9.85 -24.88 18.89
C THR A 357 8.97 -24.06 19.83
N LEU A 358 8.59 -22.84 19.43
CA LEU A 358 7.86 -21.88 20.26
C LEU A 358 6.47 -21.50 19.70
N GLN A 359 6.11 -21.95 18.50
CA GLN A 359 4.91 -21.54 17.76
C GLN A 359 3.56 -21.81 18.48
N THR A 360 3.56 -22.62 19.53
CA THR A 360 2.38 -22.84 20.39
C THR A 360 2.09 -21.66 21.31
N SER A 361 3.09 -20.81 21.58
CA SER A 361 2.90 -19.53 22.27
C SER A 361 2.50 -18.46 21.28
N LYS A 362 1.49 -17.65 21.62
CA LYS A 362 1.10 -16.48 20.80
C LYS A 362 2.16 -15.38 20.76
N ASP A 363 3.09 -15.34 21.72
CA ASP A 363 4.10 -14.29 21.83
C ASP A 363 5.02 -14.25 20.61
N VAL A 364 5.40 -15.41 20.08
CA VAL A 364 6.33 -15.49 18.94
C VAL A 364 5.71 -15.10 17.61
N TRP A 365 4.39 -14.93 17.57
CA TRP A 365 3.65 -14.41 16.42
C TRP A 365 3.49 -12.90 16.45
N LEU A 366 3.89 -12.23 17.53
CA LEU A 366 3.80 -10.77 17.61
C LEU A 366 4.73 -10.11 16.58
N TYR A 367 4.25 -9.03 15.99
CA TYR A 367 4.97 -8.11 15.11
C TYR A 367 5.38 -8.67 13.75
N ASP A 368 4.55 -9.50 13.12
CA ASP A 368 4.68 -9.86 11.71
C ASP A 368 6.09 -10.32 11.32
N ARG A 369 6.45 -11.48 11.87
CA ARG A 369 7.76 -12.10 11.71
C ARG A 369 8.13 -12.39 10.26
N GLY A 370 7.15 -12.70 9.41
CA GLY A 370 7.37 -12.90 7.98
C GLY A 370 7.97 -11.67 7.32
N THR A 371 7.46 -10.48 7.62
CA THR A 371 7.98 -9.21 7.09
C THR A 371 9.39 -8.92 7.59
N ALA A 372 9.69 -9.19 8.87
CA ALA A 372 11.05 -9.04 9.41
C ALA A 372 12.07 -9.89 8.64
N LEU A 373 11.72 -11.14 8.34
CA LEU A 373 12.57 -12.05 7.58
C LEU A 373 12.69 -11.61 6.11
N TYR A 374 11.61 -11.16 5.46
CA TYR A 374 11.69 -10.67 4.08
C TYR A 374 12.53 -9.40 3.94
N ARG A 375 12.43 -8.46 4.89
CA ARG A 375 13.31 -7.28 4.93
C ARG A 375 14.77 -7.69 5.17
N GLY A 376 15.02 -8.67 6.06
CA GLY A 376 16.35 -9.27 6.20
C GLY A 376 16.89 -9.87 4.91
N TYR A 377 16.06 -10.62 4.17
CA TYR A 377 16.44 -11.16 2.87
C TYR A 377 16.73 -10.05 1.86
N ALA A 378 15.94 -8.98 1.81
CA ALA A 378 16.20 -7.84 0.93
C ALA A 378 17.54 -7.17 1.22
N ARG A 379 17.96 -7.12 2.50
CA ARG A 379 19.26 -6.57 2.91
C ARG A 379 20.45 -7.49 2.63
N ARG A 380 20.24 -8.81 2.63
CA ARG A 380 21.31 -9.84 2.61
C ARG A 380 21.43 -10.64 1.30
N GLY A 381 20.33 -10.89 0.62
CA GLY A 381 20.25 -11.73 -0.57
C GLY A 381 20.55 -13.21 -0.32
N ASP A 382 20.62 -13.65 0.94
CA ASP A 382 21.00 -15.00 1.33
C ASP A 382 19.82 -15.99 1.36
N GLN A 383 20.12 -17.28 1.17
CA GLN A 383 19.09 -18.31 1.09
C GLN A 383 18.45 -18.64 2.43
N SER A 384 19.23 -18.67 3.52
CA SER A 384 18.73 -19.08 4.84
C SER A 384 17.63 -18.15 5.33
N THR A 385 17.83 -16.84 5.14
CA THR A 385 16.84 -15.82 5.49
C THR A 385 15.60 -15.93 4.60
N LEU A 386 15.78 -16.10 3.28
CA LEU A 386 14.68 -16.33 2.35
C LEU A 386 13.85 -17.58 2.71
N ALA A 387 14.52 -18.69 3.03
CA ALA A 387 13.87 -19.95 3.37
C ALA A 387 13.02 -19.82 4.64
N SER A 388 13.53 -19.09 5.65
CA SER A 388 12.75 -18.79 6.86
C SER A 388 11.56 -17.87 6.53
N ALA A 389 11.78 -16.77 5.79
CA ALA A 389 10.71 -15.86 5.39
C ALA A 389 9.57 -16.58 4.65
N TYR A 390 9.94 -17.42 3.69
CA TYR A 390 9.01 -18.22 2.89
C TYR A 390 8.21 -19.18 3.78
N ARG A 391 8.90 -20.00 4.57
CA ARG A 391 8.27 -21.08 5.35
C ARG A 391 7.38 -20.54 6.45
N GLU A 392 7.81 -19.50 7.15
CA GLU A 392 7.01 -18.91 8.23
C GLU A 392 5.78 -18.18 7.70
N THR A 393 5.92 -17.48 6.57
CA THR A 393 4.76 -16.86 5.90
C THR A 393 3.77 -17.91 5.39
N ALA A 394 4.25 -19.03 4.86
CA ALA A 394 3.39 -20.16 4.49
C ALA A 394 2.70 -20.80 5.70
N ILE A 395 3.38 -20.95 6.84
CA ILE A 395 2.79 -21.46 8.10
C ILE A 395 1.71 -20.51 8.61
N TYR A 396 1.93 -19.19 8.54
CA TYR A 396 0.91 -18.21 8.90
C TYR A 396 -0.31 -18.33 7.98
N ARG A 397 -0.09 -18.33 6.65
CA ARG A 397 -1.17 -18.47 5.65
C ARG A 397 -1.94 -19.78 5.77
N SER A 398 -1.27 -20.91 6.05
CA SER A 398 -1.94 -22.21 6.19
C SER A 398 -2.89 -22.30 7.38
N ARG A 399 -2.78 -21.34 8.31
CA ARG A 399 -3.62 -21.22 9.51
C ARG A 399 -4.75 -20.21 9.32
N ILE A 400 -4.83 -19.54 8.16
CA ILE A 400 -5.95 -18.66 7.83
C ILE A 400 -7.11 -19.52 7.34
N THR A 401 -8.30 -19.27 7.88
CA THR A 401 -9.55 -19.94 7.51
C THR A 401 -10.66 -18.92 7.29
N GLY A 402 -11.72 -19.30 6.57
CA GLY A 402 -12.75 -18.36 6.15
C GLY A 402 -12.28 -17.44 5.01
N VAL A 403 -13.16 -16.53 4.62
CA VAL A 403 -12.94 -15.48 3.62
C VAL A 403 -13.59 -14.19 4.11
N ASP A 404 -13.15 -13.04 3.58
CA ASP A 404 -13.71 -11.72 3.87
C ASP A 404 -13.84 -11.45 5.39
N ALA A 405 -14.98 -10.93 5.83
CA ALA A 405 -15.27 -10.64 7.24
C ALA A 405 -15.31 -11.90 8.13
N ALA A 406 -15.49 -13.09 7.52
CA ALA A 406 -15.47 -14.37 8.22
C ALA A 406 -14.06 -14.96 8.39
N THR A 407 -13.04 -14.33 7.81
CA THR A 407 -11.64 -14.74 7.95
C THR A 407 -11.21 -14.83 9.42
N ARG A 408 -10.44 -15.85 9.77
CA ARG A 408 -9.83 -16.08 11.08
C ARG A 408 -8.38 -16.48 10.90
N ILE A 409 -7.53 -16.01 11.81
CA ILE A 409 -6.13 -16.44 11.89
C ILE A 409 -5.98 -17.58 12.92
N GLY A 410 -5.11 -18.54 12.65
CA GLY A 410 -4.82 -19.64 13.59
C GLY A 410 -3.67 -19.37 14.57
N VAL A 411 -3.56 -18.12 15.04
CA VAL A 411 -2.63 -17.76 16.13
C VAL A 411 -3.25 -18.19 17.48
N PRO A 412 -2.53 -18.91 18.35
CA PRO A 412 -3.09 -19.45 19.59
C PRO A 412 -3.79 -18.40 20.48
N GLY A 413 -5.10 -18.55 20.69
CA GLY A 413 -5.88 -17.65 21.55
C GLY A 413 -5.96 -16.20 21.05
N ALA A 414 -5.75 -15.97 19.75
CA ALA A 414 -5.70 -14.62 19.16
C ALA A 414 -6.45 -14.54 17.81
N ALA A 415 -7.40 -15.43 17.56
CA ALA A 415 -8.10 -15.54 16.27
C ALA A 415 -8.81 -14.26 15.82
N ASP A 416 -9.22 -13.41 16.78
CA ASP A 416 -9.93 -12.14 16.56
C ASP A 416 -9.15 -10.93 17.08
N ASP A 417 -7.88 -11.10 17.43
CA ASP A 417 -7.02 -10.03 17.93
C ASP A 417 -6.35 -9.33 16.74
N LEU A 418 -6.83 -8.13 16.40
CA LEU A 418 -6.43 -7.39 15.20
C LEU A 418 -4.91 -7.23 15.08
N LYS A 419 -4.19 -7.07 16.20
CA LYS A 419 -2.73 -6.89 16.16
C LYS A 419 -1.96 -8.10 15.65
N TYR A 420 -2.61 -9.23 15.42
CA TYR A 420 -2.05 -10.45 14.81
C TYR A 420 -2.48 -10.69 13.36
N HIS A 421 -3.31 -9.81 12.79
CA HIS A 421 -3.80 -9.89 11.41
C HIS A 421 -2.80 -9.19 10.48
N TYR A 422 -1.82 -9.93 9.99
CA TYR A 422 -0.74 -9.41 9.15
C TYR A 422 -0.94 -9.85 7.71
N ASN A 423 -0.80 -8.91 6.78
CA ASN A 423 -0.76 -9.23 5.35
C ASN A 423 0.42 -8.64 4.59
N GLN A 424 1.27 -7.82 5.23
CA GLN A 424 2.46 -7.28 4.58
C GLN A 424 3.40 -8.41 4.14
N ASN A 425 3.60 -9.44 4.98
CA ASN A 425 4.36 -10.62 4.61
C ASN A 425 3.68 -11.42 3.48
N LEU A 426 2.36 -11.54 3.48
CA LEU A 426 1.59 -12.23 2.45
C LEU A 426 1.72 -11.52 1.09
N ALA A 427 1.58 -10.20 1.08
CA ALA A 427 1.77 -9.36 -0.09
C ALA A 427 3.20 -9.43 -0.63
N ILE A 428 4.22 -9.33 0.24
CA ILE A 428 5.62 -9.50 -0.17
C ILE A 428 5.86 -10.91 -0.73
N HIS A 429 5.28 -11.94 -0.11
CA HIS A 429 5.39 -13.32 -0.61
C HIS A 429 4.81 -13.43 -2.01
N TYR A 430 3.58 -12.95 -2.23
CA TYR A 430 2.96 -12.88 -3.55
C TYR A 430 3.86 -12.15 -4.56
N LEU A 431 4.38 -10.97 -4.19
CA LEU A 431 5.23 -10.17 -5.07
C LEU A 431 6.60 -10.82 -5.38
N LEU A 432 7.04 -11.82 -4.62
CA LEU A 432 8.29 -12.55 -4.86
C LEU A 432 8.07 -13.94 -5.51
N THR A 433 6.83 -14.42 -5.58
CA THR A 433 6.52 -15.78 -6.07
C THR A 433 5.43 -15.85 -7.13
N GLY A 434 4.54 -14.87 -7.20
CA GLY A 434 3.30 -14.91 -7.99
C GLY A 434 2.29 -15.95 -7.49
N ASP A 435 2.32 -16.31 -6.21
CA ASP A 435 1.38 -17.28 -5.64
C ASP A 435 0.08 -16.58 -5.19
N ASP A 436 -0.94 -16.63 -6.05
CA ASP A 436 -2.22 -15.93 -5.86
C ASP A 436 -2.88 -16.26 -4.51
N ARG A 437 -2.64 -17.46 -3.94
CA ARG A 437 -3.19 -17.84 -2.63
C ARG A 437 -2.77 -16.92 -1.49
N PHE A 438 -1.66 -16.20 -1.63
CA PHE A 438 -1.18 -15.21 -0.66
C PHE A 438 -1.76 -13.82 -0.91
N ARG A 439 -2.07 -13.48 -2.18
CA ARG A 439 -2.80 -12.25 -2.54
C ARG A 439 -4.21 -12.29 -1.98
N GLU A 440 -4.95 -13.37 -2.25
CA GLU A 440 -6.32 -13.58 -1.72
C GLU A 440 -6.33 -13.51 -0.19
N SER A 441 -5.39 -14.18 0.48
CA SER A 441 -5.29 -14.11 1.94
C SER A 441 -4.92 -12.70 2.44
N ALA A 442 -4.23 -11.88 1.65
CA ALA A 442 -3.94 -10.50 2.01
C ALA A 442 -5.19 -9.61 1.96
N GLU A 443 -6.05 -9.83 0.96
CA GLU A 443 -7.37 -9.19 0.80
C GLU A 443 -8.32 -9.61 1.91
N ASP A 444 -8.46 -10.92 2.15
CA ASP A 444 -9.25 -11.50 3.25
C ASP A 444 -8.90 -10.91 4.62
N ILE A 445 -7.60 -10.79 4.90
CA ILE A 445 -7.11 -10.18 6.14
C ILE A 445 -7.49 -8.70 6.22
N ALA A 446 -7.37 -7.94 5.14
CA ALA A 446 -7.76 -6.53 5.15
C ALA A 446 -9.27 -6.37 5.40
N THR A 447 -10.10 -7.20 4.77
CA THR A 447 -11.55 -7.22 5.00
C THR A 447 -11.90 -7.62 6.43
N ARG A 448 -11.18 -8.58 7.00
CA ARG A 448 -11.35 -8.93 8.42
C ARG A 448 -10.97 -7.81 9.36
N VAL A 449 -9.87 -7.12 9.08
CA VAL A 449 -9.43 -5.97 9.88
C VAL A 449 -10.48 -4.85 9.84
N MET A 450 -11.10 -4.59 8.69
CA MET A 450 -12.23 -3.64 8.59
C MET A 450 -13.42 -4.06 9.46
N ALA A 451 -13.71 -5.36 9.55
CA ALA A 451 -14.78 -5.88 10.40
C ALA A 451 -14.44 -5.87 11.91
N LEU A 452 -13.18 -6.10 12.26
CA LEU A 452 -12.70 -6.06 13.65
C LEU A 452 -12.63 -4.63 14.21
N TRP A 453 -12.39 -3.65 13.34
CA TRP A 453 -12.24 -2.26 13.74
C TRP A 453 -12.85 -1.30 12.71
N SER A 454 -14.15 -1.07 12.85
CA SER A 454 -14.96 -0.27 11.92
C SER A 454 -14.74 1.25 12.06
N SER A 455 -14.10 1.70 13.14
CA SER A 455 -13.80 3.11 13.40
C SER A 455 -12.33 3.24 13.81
N PRO A 456 -11.40 3.41 12.85
CA PRO A 456 -9.95 3.44 13.14
C PRO A 456 -9.50 4.70 13.90
N GLY A 457 -10.40 5.64 14.20
CA GLY A 457 -10.10 6.81 15.02
C GLY A 457 -10.14 6.53 16.52
N TYR A 458 -9.65 7.49 17.30
CA TYR A 458 -9.82 7.53 18.75
C TYR A 458 -10.91 8.56 19.11
N ALA A 459 -11.98 8.13 19.76
CA ALA A 459 -13.10 8.97 20.19
C ALA A 459 -12.96 9.49 21.64
N GLY A 460 -11.86 9.15 22.34
CA GLY A 460 -11.68 9.49 23.75
C GLY A 460 -12.31 8.47 24.72
N GLY A 461 -12.00 8.59 26.01
CA GLY A 461 -12.58 7.74 27.05
C GLY A 461 -12.13 6.28 26.94
N THR A 462 -13.08 5.34 26.99
CA THR A 462 -12.84 3.88 26.92
C THR A 462 -12.72 3.36 25.49
N ASP A 463 -12.70 4.23 24.48
CA ASP A 463 -12.50 3.81 23.11
C ASP A 463 -11.13 3.12 22.96
N PHE A 464 -11.11 1.98 22.28
CA PHE A 464 -9.93 1.13 22.21
C PHE A 464 -9.03 1.62 21.07
N TRP A 465 -7.86 2.15 21.43
CA TRP A 465 -6.90 2.68 20.48
C TRP A 465 -5.48 2.56 21.03
N THR A 466 -4.60 1.91 20.26
CA THR A 466 -3.15 1.93 20.48
C THR A 466 -2.43 2.09 19.15
N GLU A 467 -1.20 2.61 19.17
CA GLU A 467 -0.39 2.76 17.96
C GLU A 467 -0.16 1.41 17.27
N ARG A 468 -0.16 0.32 18.04
CA ARG A 468 -0.03 -1.04 17.49
C ARG A 468 -1.24 -1.43 16.66
N HIS A 469 -2.46 -1.20 17.15
CA HIS A 469 -3.67 -1.50 16.37
C HIS A 469 -3.74 -0.57 15.16
N ALA A 470 -3.50 0.73 15.35
CA ALA A 470 -3.50 1.73 14.28
C ALA A 470 -2.51 1.38 13.17
N GLY A 471 -1.28 1.02 13.56
CA GLY A 471 -0.22 0.66 12.64
C GLY A 471 -0.54 -0.61 11.86
N PHE A 472 -0.88 -1.73 12.53
CA PHE A 472 -1.20 -2.97 11.83
C PHE A 472 -2.50 -2.89 11.03
N GLY A 473 -3.49 -2.14 11.50
CA GLY A 473 -4.72 -1.88 10.77
C GLY A 473 -4.44 -1.15 9.45
N LEU A 474 -3.67 -0.07 9.50
CA LEU A 474 -3.31 0.67 8.28
C LEU A 474 -2.39 -0.13 7.35
N LEU A 475 -1.44 -0.90 7.90
CA LEU A 475 -0.62 -1.81 7.10
C LEU A 475 -1.47 -2.85 6.38
N ALA A 476 -2.51 -3.39 7.04
CA ALA A 476 -3.45 -4.31 6.41
C ALA A 476 -4.12 -3.70 5.18
N TYR A 477 -4.64 -2.47 5.30
CA TYR A 477 -5.29 -1.81 4.18
C TYR A 477 -4.32 -1.48 3.04
N VAL A 478 -3.15 -0.91 3.38
CA VAL A 478 -2.19 -0.43 2.38
C VAL A 478 -1.55 -1.59 1.62
N TRP A 479 -1.15 -2.67 2.30
CA TRP A 479 -0.51 -3.79 1.62
C TRP A 479 -1.47 -4.66 0.83
N ALA A 480 -2.73 -4.78 1.24
CA ALA A 480 -3.77 -5.36 0.38
C ALA A 480 -3.98 -4.49 -0.88
N ARG A 481 -4.04 -3.15 -0.73
CA ARG A 481 -4.21 -2.23 -1.87
C ARG A 481 -3.09 -2.37 -2.90
N ILE A 482 -1.86 -2.67 -2.46
CA ILE A 482 -0.71 -2.82 -3.36
C ILE A 482 -0.86 -4.05 -4.27
N VAL A 483 -1.48 -5.12 -3.79
CA VAL A 483 -1.51 -6.42 -4.50
C VAL A 483 -2.88 -6.80 -5.03
N THR A 484 -3.93 -6.10 -4.64
CA THR A 484 -5.30 -6.43 -5.04
C THR A 484 -5.57 -6.21 -6.52
N ASP A 485 -6.44 -7.04 -7.09
CA ASP A 485 -6.95 -6.86 -8.45
C ASP A 485 -8.37 -6.26 -8.51
N ASP A 486 -9.12 -6.28 -7.40
CA ASP A 486 -10.55 -5.95 -7.38
C ASP A 486 -11.01 -5.01 -6.24
N GLN A 487 -10.22 -4.85 -5.17
CA GLN A 487 -10.62 -4.09 -3.97
C GLN A 487 -9.92 -2.72 -3.81
N GLY A 488 -9.18 -2.28 -4.84
CA GLY A 488 -8.32 -1.09 -4.76
C GLY A 488 -9.01 0.18 -4.25
N ALA A 489 -10.22 0.48 -4.73
CA ALA A 489 -10.95 1.69 -4.36
C ALA A 489 -11.48 1.67 -2.91
N ALA A 490 -11.93 0.51 -2.44
CA ALA A 490 -12.39 0.34 -1.06
C ALA A 490 -11.22 0.48 -0.07
N LEU A 491 -10.09 -0.17 -0.39
CA LEU A 491 -8.87 -0.13 0.40
C LEU A 491 -8.23 1.27 0.41
N GLU A 492 -8.31 2.01 -0.70
CA GLU A 492 -7.93 3.43 -0.76
C GLU A 492 -8.80 4.28 0.18
N THR A 493 -10.11 4.09 0.16
CA THR A 493 -11.04 4.86 0.99
C THR A 493 -10.78 4.63 2.48
N VAL A 494 -10.67 3.37 2.90
CA VAL A 494 -10.45 3.04 4.32
C VAL A 494 -9.05 3.46 4.80
N SER A 495 -8.02 3.32 3.97
CA SER A 495 -6.66 3.78 4.33
C SER A 495 -6.59 5.30 4.46
N ALA A 496 -7.24 6.05 3.57
CA ALA A 496 -7.35 7.50 3.68
C ALA A 496 -8.12 7.92 4.95
N GLY A 497 -9.23 7.24 5.26
CA GLY A 497 -10.00 7.46 6.48
C GLY A 497 -9.16 7.25 7.75
N ALA A 498 -8.42 6.14 7.82
CA ALA A 498 -7.52 5.83 8.93
C ALA A 498 -6.40 6.88 9.09
N VAL A 499 -5.74 7.27 8.01
CA VAL A 499 -4.68 8.30 8.04
C VAL A 499 -5.22 9.65 8.52
N ASN A 500 -6.39 10.07 8.03
CA ASN A 500 -7.04 11.29 8.49
C ASN A 500 -7.39 11.22 9.97
N ALA A 501 -7.86 10.07 10.45
CA ALA A 501 -8.14 9.85 11.86
C ALA A 501 -6.86 9.94 12.73
N TYR A 502 -5.74 9.37 12.27
CA TYR A 502 -4.47 9.43 13.00
C TYR A 502 -3.89 10.86 13.03
N ILE A 503 -4.03 11.61 11.93
CA ILE A 503 -3.64 13.03 11.87
C ILE A 503 -4.53 13.86 12.80
N SER A 504 -5.84 13.59 12.81
CA SER A 504 -6.78 14.24 13.74
C SER A 504 -6.41 13.93 15.18
N MET A 505 -6.07 12.69 15.49
CA MET A 505 -5.67 12.29 16.84
C MET A 505 -4.35 12.94 17.26
N GLN A 506 -3.34 12.99 16.39
CA GLN A 506 -2.11 13.77 16.62
C GLN A 506 -2.42 15.28 16.80
N SER A 507 -3.58 15.73 16.32
CA SER A 507 -4.05 17.12 16.44
C SER A 507 -4.92 17.37 17.69
N MET A 508 -5.61 16.33 18.21
CA MET A 508 -6.54 16.36 19.34
C MET A 508 -5.78 16.45 20.69
N PHE A 509 -5.63 17.69 21.18
CA PHE A 509 -5.32 18.15 22.55
C PHE A 509 -4.60 17.29 23.60
N ALA A 510 -3.64 17.95 24.27
CA ALA A 510 -3.69 18.23 25.71
C ALA A 510 -3.23 19.70 25.93
N THR A 511 -3.74 20.37 26.95
CA THR A 511 -3.46 21.76 27.37
C THR A 511 -1.97 22.12 27.62
N SER A 512 -1.05 21.18 27.39
CA SER A 512 0.40 21.26 27.58
C SER A 512 1.24 21.21 26.30
N TYR A 513 0.71 20.80 25.14
CA TYR A 513 1.43 20.93 23.86
C TYR A 513 1.25 22.34 23.29
N THR A 514 2.20 23.22 23.58
CA THR A 514 2.23 24.56 22.97
C THR A 514 2.78 24.54 21.55
N ASP A 515 3.57 23.52 21.19
CA ASP A 515 4.21 23.39 19.88
C ASP A 515 3.44 22.41 18.96
N SER A 516 2.79 22.95 17.93
CA SER A 516 2.07 22.16 16.92
C SER A 516 2.99 21.44 15.93
N THR A 517 4.28 21.73 15.95
CA THR A 517 5.29 21.17 15.05
C THR A 517 5.97 19.92 15.60
N GLN A 518 5.70 19.55 16.86
CA GLN A 518 6.29 18.39 17.55
C GLN A 518 5.21 17.67 18.34
N ARG A 519 4.68 16.56 17.81
CA ARG A 519 3.53 15.87 18.40
C ARG A 519 3.59 14.37 18.18
N CYS A 520 3.21 13.61 19.20
CA CYS A 520 3.02 12.18 19.06
C CYS A 520 1.54 11.79 18.97
N PHE A 521 1.29 10.50 18.76
CA PHE A 521 -0.02 9.87 18.68
C PHE A 521 -0.59 9.64 20.09
N ALA A 522 -0.87 10.74 20.80
CA ALA A 522 -1.22 10.70 22.21
C ALA A 522 -2.58 10.00 22.46
N HIS A 523 -2.59 9.10 23.43
CA HIS A 523 -3.77 8.36 23.88
C HIS A 523 -3.64 8.01 25.37
N THR A 524 -4.68 7.39 25.95
CA THR A 524 -4.68 7.03 27.38
C THR A 524 -4.23 5.58 27.60
N PRO A 525 -3.57 5.23 28.71
CA PRO A 525 -3.25 3.85 29.07
C PRO A 525 -4.49 2.96 29.15
N THR A 526 -5.64 3.52 29.56
CA THR A 526 -6.92 2.81 29.58
C THR A 526 -7.36 2.38 28.18
N SER A 527 -7.10 3.18 27.14
CA SER A 527 -7.34 2.77 25.74
C SER A 527 -6.34 1.72 25.22
N ALA A 528 -5.26 1.49 25.96
CA ALA A 528 -4.27 0.43 25.73
C ALA A 528 -4.46 -0.82 26.61
N GLY A 529 -5.46 -0.83 27.49
CA GLY A 529 -5.69 -1.93 28.45
C GLY A 529 -4.70 -1.96 29.62
N GLU A 530 -3.97 -0.85 29.84
CA GLU A 530 -3.01 -0.66 30.93
C GLU A 530 -3.73 -0.07 32.17
N SER A 531 -3.30 -0.47 33.37
CA SER A 531 -3.99 -0.20 34.65
C SER A 531 -3.62 1.13 35.33
N PHE A 532 -2.71 1.92 34.74
CA PHE A 532 -2.34 3.24 35.29
C PHE A 532 -3.27 4.32 34.72
N ALA A 533 -4.28 4.70 35.51
CA ALA A 533 -5.28 5.70 35.10
C ALA A 533 -4.69 7.12 34.95
N GLY A 534 -5.14 7.85 33.92
CA GLY A 534 -5.05 9.31 33.85
C GLY A 534 -3.84 9.95 33.16
N GLN A 535 -2.93 9.18 32.57
CA GLN A 535 -1.73 9.73 31.92
C GLN A 535 -1.86 9.77 30.39
N TRP A 536 -1.93 10.94 29.77
CA TRP A 536 -1.79 11.03 28.31
C TRP A 536 -0.34 10.82 27.90
N GLY A 537 -0.12 10.01 26.86
CA GLY A 537 1.22 9.70 26.37
C GLY A 537 1.17 8.90 25.09
N CYS A 538 2.33 8.45 24.67
CA CYS A 538 2.51 7.61 23.50
C CYS A 538 3.76 6.76 23.67
N SER A 539 3.82 5.63 22.98
CA SER A 539 5.00 4.79 22.94
C SER A 539 5.83 5.11 21.70
N PRO A 540 7.06 5.67 21.85
CA PRO A 540 7.93 5.96 20.71
C PRO A 540 8.16 4.73 19.82
N TRP A 541 8.28 3.56 20.42
CA TRP A 541 8.53 2.31 19.69
C TRP A 541 7.29 1.78 18.96
N MET A 542 6.09 1.83 19.56
CA MET A 542 4.86 1.42 18.85
C MET A 542 4.47 2.42 17.76
N SER A 543 4.76 3.71 17.99
CA SER A 543 4.55 4.78 17.01
C SER A 543 5.32 4.55 15.70
N ALA A 544 6.42 3.77 15.74
CA ALA A 544 7.13 3.39 14.53
C ALA A 544 6.32 2.50 13.58
N ILE A 545 5.37 1.69 14.10
CA ILE A 545 4.48 0.87 13.28
C ILE A 545 3.50 1.78 12.52
N VAL A 546 2.98 2.81 13.20
CA VAL A 546 2.12 3.84 12.58
C VAL A 546 2.90 4.63 11.54
N ALA A 547 4.13 5.06 11.86
CA ALA A 547 4.99 5.79 10.91
C ALA A 547 5.32 4.96 9.66
N ASP A 548 5.66 3.67 9.83
CA ASP A 548 5.91 2.73 8.72
C ASP A 548 4.66 2.60 7.82
N ALA A 549 3.48 2.48 8.43
CA ALA A 549 2.21 2.40 7.71
C ALA A 549 1.88 3.70 6.95
N MET A 550 2.11 4.85 7.59
CA MET A 550 1.84 6.17 7.03
C MET A 550 2.77 6.53 5.88
N ASP A 551 4.06 6.16 5.94
CA ASP A 551 4.96 6.42 4.80
C ASP A 551 4.71 5.46 3.64
N GLN A 552 4.34 4.20 3.91
CA GLN A 552 3.88 3.32 2.85
C GLN A 552 2.60 3.88 2.18
N TYR A 553 1.61 4.33 2.97
CA TYR A 553 0.43 5.01 2.44
C TYR A 553 0.78 6.24 1.58
N ALA A 554 1.72 7.06 2.06
CA ALA A 554 2.17 8.26 1.35
C ALA A 554 2.85 7.90 0.01
N THR A 555 3.62 6.81 0.00
CA THR A 555 4.28 6.29 -1.21
C THR A 555 3.27 5.84 -2.25
N GLU A 556 2.16 5.22 -1.83
CA GLU A 556 1.14 4.68 -2.75
C GLU A 556 0.10 5.73 -3.20
N THR A 557 -0.12 6.81 -2.45
CA THR A 557 -1.19 7.79 -2.75
C THR A 557 -0.69 9.08 -3.42
N GLY A 558 0.53 9.53 -3.12
CA GLY A 558 1.06 10.78 -3.65
C GLY A 558 0.30 12.06 -3.22
N GLY A 559 0.63 13.19 -3.84
CA GLY A 559 -0.08 14.46 -3.68
C GLY A 559 -0.15 15.03 -2.25
N ALA A 560 -1.25 15.73 -1.96
CA ALA A 560 -1.49 16.35 -0.66
C ALA A 560 -1.65 15.32 0.47
N ALA A 561 -2.28 14.18 0.19
CA ALA A 561 -2.45 13.10 1.17
C ALA A 561 -1.10 12.55 1.64
N ALA A 562 -0.18 12.28 0.70
CA ALA A 562 1.19 11.87 1.03
C ALA A 562 1.95 12.94 1.82
N THR A 563 1.78 14.22 1.44
CA THR A 563 2.41 15.35 2.14
C THR A 563 1.93 15.46 3.59
N ASN A 564 0.62 15.28 3.81
CA ASN A 564 0.02 15.32 5.14
C ASN A 564 0.50 14.16 6.03
N ALA A 565 0.55 12.94 5.47
CA ALA A 565 1.05 11.76 6.18
C ALA A 565 2.53 11.92 6.58
N ARG A 566 3.39 12.37 5.64
CA ARG A 566 4.81 12.62 5.94
C ARG A 566 5.03 13.78 6.90
N SER A 567 4.21 14.82 6.83
CA SER A 567 4.25 15.92 7.80
C SER A 567 3.90 15.44 9.22
N SER A 568 2.96 14.50 9.35
CA SER A 568 2.66 13.85 10.63
C SER A 568 3.86 13.04 11.17
N ILE A 569 4.56 12.30 10.30
CA ILE A 569 5.80 11.58 10.66
C ILE A 569 6.89 12.56 11.12
N VAL A 570 7.05 13.70 10.44
CA VAL A 570 8.02 14.74 10.84
C VAL A 570 7.71 15.28 12.24
N LYS A 571 6.44 15.57 12.55
CA LYS A 571 6.03 16.00 13.90
C LYS A 571 6.37 14.96 14.97
N LEU A 572 6.12 13.67 14.67
CA LEU A 572 6.42 12.56 15.56
C LEU A 572 7.92 12.43 15.82
N GLY A 573 8.74 12.43 14.76
CA GLY A 573 10.19 12.31 14.94
C GLY A 573 10.82 13.50 15.67
N LYS A 574 10.29 14.71 15.48
CA LYS A 574 10.76 15.87 16.26
C LYS A 574 10.49 15.74 17.75
N VAL A 575 9.28 15.34 18.15
CA VAL A 575 8.97 15.17 19.57
C VAL A 575 9.76 14.01 20.19
N ILE A 576 9.93 12.90 19.47
CA ILE A 576 10.76 11.77 19.93
C ILE A 576 12.22 12.20 20.10
N ALA A 577 12.77 12.98 19.16
CA ALA A 577 14.13 13.47 19.25
C ALA A 577 14.33 14.42 20.44
N THR A 578 13.36 15.28 20.75
CA THR A 578 13.51 16.32 21.79
C THR A 578 13.09 15.87 23.18
N GLN A 579 12.06 15.05 23.29
CA GLN A 579 11.39 14.68 24.55
C GLN A 579 11.32 13.17 24.77
N GLY A 580 11.52 12.34 23.72
CA GLY A 580 11.35 10.89 23.80
C GLY A 580 12.55 10.12 24.37
N ARG A 581 13.43 10.76 25.14
CA ARG A 581 14.69 10.18 25.63
C ARG A 581 15.06 10.64 27.04
N ASP A 582 15.67 9.76 27.80
CA ASP A 582 16.29 10.09 29.08
C ASP A 582 17.61 10.88 28.93
N SER A 583 18.19 11.28 30.08
CA SER A 583 19.46 12.03 30.13
C SER A 583 20.67 11.29 29.55
N SER A 584 20.61 9.96 29.42
CA SER A 584 21.65 9.14 28.78
C SER A 584 21.46 9.04 27.26
N GLY A 585 20.33 9.56 26.74
CA GLY A 585 19.93 9.45 25.35
C GLY A 585 19.15 8.17 25.03
N LYS A 586 18.81 7.35 26.03
CA LYS A 586 18.02 6.13 25.86
C LYS A 586 16.55 6.48 25.61
N PRO A 587 15.91 5.91 24.57
CA PRO A 587 14.50 6.17 24.34
C PRO A 587 13.60 5.69 25.49
N TYR A 588 12.54 6.45 25.75
CA TYR A 588 11.50 6.03 26.69
C TYR A 588 10.64 4.90 26.13
N TYR A 589 10.16 4.03 27.03
CA TYR A 589 9.14 3.03 26.71
C TYR A 589 7.78 3.72 26.50
N TRP A 590 7.48 4.68 27.37
CA TRP A 590 6.31 5.55 27.33
C TRP A 590 6.75 7.00 27.53
N MET A 591 6.31 7.88 26.64
CA MET A 591 6.57 9.32 26.70
C MET A 591 5.29 10.03 27.13
N GLY A 592 5.32 10.65 28.31
CA GLY A 592 4.23 11.43 28.86
C GLY A 592 4.01 12.72 28.07
N VAL A 593 2.76 13.15 27.93
CA VAL A 593 2.45 14.43 27.29
C VAL A 593 2.59 15.59 28.29
N GLY A 594 3.44 16.55 27.97
CA GLY A 594 3.60 17.78 28.76
C GLY A 594 4.40 17.55 30.03
N SER A 595 3.76 17.71 31.19
CA SER A 595 4.39 17.47 32.50
C SER A 595 4.03 16.09 33.09
N LEU A 596 3.43 15.23 32.28
CA LEU A 596 3.07 13.88 32.71
C LEU A 596 4.31 12.97 32.74
N PRO A 597 4.36 11.95 33.61
CA PRO A 597 5.53 11.10 33.77
C PRO A 597 5.92 10.33 32.50
N ASP A 598 7.23 10.14 32.32
CA ASP A 598 7.81 9.23 31.35
C ASP A 598 8.19 7.90 32.02
N ASP A 599 8.09 6.79 31.29
CA ASP A 599 8.61 5.49 31.73
C ASP A 599 9.83 5.09 30.90
N VAL A 600 10.93 4.84 31.60
CA VAL A 600 12.17 4.32 31.01
C VAL A 600 11.96 2.86 30.63
N ASP A 601 12.42 2.47 29.43
CA ASP A 601 12.50 1.05 29.05
C ASP A 601 13.49 0.35 30.01
N PRO A 602 13.06 -0.61 30.85
CA PRO A 602 14.01 -1.32 31.71
C PRO A 602 14.91 -2.26 30.89
N TYR A 603 14.55 -2.55 29.64
CA TYR A 603 15.31 -3.38 28.71
C TYR A 603 16.06 -2.50 27.69
N HIS A 604 16.87 -3.11 26.83
CA HIS A 604 17.56 -2.39 25.74
C HIS A 604 17.00 -2.86 24.40
N GLU A 605 15.68 -2.94 24.29
CA GLU A 605 15.00 -3.54 23.14
C GLU A 605 14.29 -2.52 22.23
N HIS A 606 14.27 -1.24 22.63
CA HIS A 606 13.53 -0.17 21.94
C HIS A 606 14.40 0.99 21.44
N TRP A 607 15.66 0.72 21.08
CA TRP A 607 16.55 1.73 20.50
C TRP A 607 16.27 1.99 19.01
N GLY A 608 15.94 0.93 18.26
CA GLY A 608 15.88 0.98 16.80
C GLY A 608 14.66 1.72 16.26
N GLU A 609 13.49 1.51 16.86
CA GLU A 609 12.22 2.06 16.39
C GLU A 609 12.15 3.58 16.54
N PRO A 610 12.57 4.18 17.68
CA PRO A 610 12.64 5.63 17.80
C PRO A 610 13.69 6.21 16.85
N ALA A 611 14.85 5.54 16.69
CA ALA A 611 15.88 5.96 15.73
C ALA A 611 15.33 6.01 14.29
N TYR A 612 14.53 5.00 13.93
CA TYR A 612 13.86 4.91 12.64
C TYR A 612 12.90 6.08 12.40
N VAL A 613 12.02 6.38 13.36
CA VAL A 613 11.06 7.48 13.23
C VAL A 613 11.78 8.84 13.13
N VAL A 614 12.83 9.06 13.92
CA VAL A 614 13.63 10.29 13.85
C VAL A 614 14.37 10.39 12.51
N ALA A 615 14.89 9.28 11.99
CA ALA A 615 15.53 9.23 10.67
C ALA A 615 14.52 9.55 9.54
N MET A 616 13.30 9.02 9.60
CA MET A 616 12.23 9.38 8.67
C MET A 616 11.91 10.88 8.74
N ALA A 617 11.82 11.45 9.95
CA ALA A 617 11.59 12.89 10.11
C ALA A 617 12.71 13.74 9.52
N TYR A 618 13.98 13.35 9.69
CA TYR A 618 15.11 14.00 9.01
C TYR A 618 14.97 13.94 7.48
N PHE A 619 14.67 12.76 6.94
CA PHE A 619 14.54 12.55 5.50
C PHE A 619 13.37 13.34 4.89
N HIS A 620 12.17 13.17 5.44
CA HIS A 620 10.96 13.86 4.94
C HIS A 620 10.95 15.36 5.26
N GLY A 621 11.73 15.80 6.26
CA GLY A 621 12.04 17.21 6.51
C GLY A 621 13.08 17.80 5.54
N GLY A 622 13.42 17.09 4.46
CA GLY A 622 14.33 17.57 3.41
C GLY A 622 15.81 17.42 3.76
N LYS A 623 16.16 16.61 4.75
CA LYS A 623 17.55 16.37 5.21
C LYS A 623 18.28 17.64 5.68
N THR A 624 17.55 18.62 6.19
CA THR A 624 18.11 19.93 6.60
C THR A 624 18.34 20.06 8.11
N ASP A 625 17.59 19.32 8.94
CA ASP A 625 17.66 19.40 10.39
C ASP A 625 18.79 18.51 10.94
N ALA A 626 19.95 19.12 11.21
CA ALA A 626 21.11 18.43 11.75
C ALA A 626 20.87 17.84 13.16
N ALA A 627 19.94 18.39 13.94
CA ALA A 627 19.62 17.88 15.26
C ALA A 627 18.88 16.54 15.16
N LEU A 628 17.95 16.40 14.21
CA LEU A 628 17.29 15.11 13.92
C LEU A 628 18.29 14.06 13.47
N LYS A 629 19.18 14.40 12.53
CA LYS A 629 20.24 13.48 12.08
C LYS A 629 21.11 13.02 13.24
N THR A 630 21.51 13.95 14.10
CA THR A 630 22.34 13.67 15.27
C THR A 630 21.62 12.76 16.26
N ALA A 631 20.36 13.05 16.59
CA ALA A 631 19.55 12.25 17.50
C ALA A 631 19.35 10.82 16.99
N ALA A 632 18.98 10.63 15.72
CA ALA A 632 18.85 9.31 15.12
C ALA A 632 20.17 8.53 15.15
N THR A 633 21.29 9.18 14.81
CA THR A 633 22.62 8.54 14.83
C THR A 633 23.04 8.14 16.25
N GLN A 634 22.74 8.96 17.26
CA GLN A 634 22.99 8.63 18.67
C GLN A 634 22.16 7.42 19.13
N MET A 635 20.89 7.34 18.76
CA MET A 635 20.05 6.18 19.09
C MET A 635 20.54 4.90 18.40
N LEU A 636 21.02 4.97 17.14
CA LEU A 636 21.65 3.83 16.47
C LEU A 636 22.96 3.42 17.12
N ALA A 637 23.77 4.37 17.61
CA ALA A 637 24.95 4.05 18.41
C ALA A 637 24.56 3.34 19.72
N GLY A 638 23.49 3.79 20.38
CA GLY A 638 22.92 3.13 21.55
C GLY A 638 22.43 1.71 21.25
N LEU A 639 21.74 1.49 20.12
CA LEU A 639 21.37 0.16 19.64
C LEU A 639 22.62 -0.72 19.45
N LYS A 640 23.67 -0.20 18.83
CA LYS A 640 24.91 -0.94 18.59
C LYS A 640 25.62 -1.32 19.89
N SER A 641 25.59 -0.45 20.90
CA SER A 641 26.29 -0.66 22.18
C SER A 641 25.49 -1.49 23.18
N TYR A 642 24.17 -1.36 23.19
CA TYR A 642 23.33 -1.90 24.27
C TYR A 642 22.19 -2.80 23.77
N GLY A 643 21.86 -2.75 22.48
CA GLY A 643 20.74 -3.48 21.89
C GLY A 643 20.79 -4.97 22.20
N SER A 644 19.65 -5.54 22.58
CA SER A 644 19.56 -6.97 22.88
C SER A 644 18.28 -7.60 22.33
N VAL A 645 18.35 -8.90 22.05
CA VAL A 645 17.24 -9.72 21.53
C VAL A 645 17.05 -10.94 22.42
N PRO A 646 16.51 -10.77 23.65
CA PRO A 646 16.36 -11.88 24.59
C PRO A 646 15.24 -12.85 24.19
N HIS A 647 14.29 -12.40 23.38
CA HIS A 647 13.14 -13.18 22.96
C HIS A 647 12.91 -13.12 21.45
N LEU A 648 12.22 -14.13 20.91
CA LEU A 648 11.88 -14.13 19.49
C LEU A 648 10.91 -12.99 19.12
N ARG A 649 10.03 -12.60 20.04
CA ARG A 649 9.22 -11.39 19.87
C ARG A 649 10.09 -10.15 19.70
N SER A 650 11.17 -10.02 20.48
CA SER A 650 12.12 -8.90 20.43
C SER A 650 12.79 -8.78 19.08
N PHE A 651 13.14 -9.93 18.48
CA PHE A 651 13.64 -9.98 17.13
C PHE A 651 12.59 -9.47 16.15
N ASN A 652 11.35 -9.93 16.27
CA ASN A 652 10.29 -9.59 15.34
C ASN A 652 10.07 -8.08 15.26
N TRP A 653 10.03 -7.35 16.39
CA TRP A 653 9.82 -5.90 16.32
C TRP A 653 11.08 -5.13 15.90
N GLN A 654 12.24 -5.43 16.50
CA GLN A 654 13.51 -4.70 16.21
C GLN A 654 13.96 -4.88 14.77
N CYS A 655 13.68 -6.04 14.18
CA CYS A 655 14.16 -6.41 12.86
C CYS A 655 13.10 -6.27 11.76
N ARG A 656 11.92 -5.71 12.10
CA ARG A 656 10.84 -5.48 11.14
C ARG A 656 10.97 -4.13 10.45
N SER A 657 10.63 -3.03 11.12
CA SER A 657 10.57 -1.70 10.46
C SER A 657 11.84 -0.90 10.69
N ALA A 658 12.42 -1.01 11.88
CA ALA A 658 13.55 -0.19 12.28
C ALA A 658 14.81 -0.41 11.42
N VAL A 659 14.97 -1.60 10.82
CA VAL A 659 16.06 -1.91 9.88
C VAL A 659 16.08 -0.99 8.65
N ALA A 660 15.02 -0.24 8.38
CA ALA A 660 15.00 0.77 7.32
C ALA A 660 15.70 2.09 7.73
N ALA A 661 15.97 2.34 9.02
CA ALA A 661 16.56 3.62 9.48
C ALA A 661 17.82 4.06 8.71
N PRO A 662 18.78 3.17 8.37
CA PRO A 662 19.93 3.54 7.54
C PRO A 662 19.57 4.10 6.16
N TYR A 663 18.48 3.68 5.54
CA TYR A 663 18.01 4.23 4.25
C TYR A 663 17.71 5.72 4.37
N TYR A 664 17.04 6.12 5.45
CA TYR A 664 16.63 7.52 5.65
C TYR A 664 17.79 8.43 6.08
N LEU A 665 18.88 7.85 6.59
CA LEU A 665 20.08 8.59 7.02
C LEU A 665 21.16 8.74 5.94
N LYS A 666 21.21 7.81 4.98
CA LYS A 666 21.96 7.98 3.72
C LYS A 666 21.24 9.02 2.87
#